data_AF-A0A4Y9ZWB2-F1
#
_entry.id   AF-A0A4Y9ZWB2-F1
#
_cell.length_a   1.000
_cell.length_b   1.000
_cell.length_c   1.000
_cell.angle_alpha   90.00
_cell.angle_beta   90.00
_cell.angle_gamma   90.00
#
_symmetry.space_group_name_H-M   'P 1'
#
loop_
_entity.id
_entity.type
_entity.pdbx_description
1 polymer ?
#
loop_
_entity_poly.entity_id
_entity_poly.type
_entity_poly.pdbx_seq_one_letter_code
_entity_poly.pdbx_strand_id
1 'polypeptide(L)'
;MATAAHIQSLLVPADIASSHQNALRLLNNGHTISHSTQHLAAAVDEAQKHRDQLRSSVRSLRIPTSELQTLISHTRASAASHLHTAQELSLLRHSLADELASLVEELVSSMSASDRRPTLLEDVETMHRNLKELESIKVYVQIIHHALQLREAAIAQVQSSHPIDVSPYQALQSFVSSVSKTCSKVPEITGQTSSVRIVAFLSELATRTWADMRAALSNVLLSAADNLRWPMPVDFAAAKAEDRQAFEKAFNDLLSLQAIGEEIHSSDVEHKEQDELYAIQALIQPVSLRFKYHFDGSRQTNRVDKPEWYFTHILNVCHEHRHFLETAVQSLLLSSKYRDIDAWREFTSDLFPLVIRRLKRSIPVLLPHPPLLAHTIYQALAFDASLKEEGFSLAGTIAGRARENAEWEGVSEVILGRKEWFERWMEGEKAFALEQYHEIISAPDAWLIADGEPHDADAPVQTSSAADRELRPTNSARQLKALVEQVTDRYSPLPQFGQRTRFLIHVQLPLLESYHGRISASLDAFESLSSAFVRACPVHWRGAGERDKTRLTSGVEGVLRLCKALVSAKWIAGAMEGWGEDLFFLELWTEINHRASLRARAESNPLLPDPRNAPEEAPDGTIFEELVMQYGKLATRAEEMIVQQVYGEVESHLRPHLVSLGSPSPDAEPASDIALPPALLSALATLSSHITLLRRTLLISVSLFS
;
A
#
# COMPACT_ATOMS: atom_id res chain seq x y z
N MET A 1 55.83 81.16 87.99
CA MET A 1 55.34 81.68 89.28
C MET A 1 55.93 83.06 89.67
N ALA A 2 57.20 83.36 89.40
CA ALA A 2 57.81 84.67 89.71
C ALA A 2 57.15 85.90 89.04
N THR A 3 56.46 85.71 87.91
CA THR A 3 55.80 86.79 87.14
C THR A 3 54.48 87.25 87.74
N ALA A 4 53.77 86.40 88.50
CA ALA A 4 52.45 86.74 89.02
C ALA A 4 52.51 87.72 90.22
N ALA A 5 53.52 87.60 91.08
CA ALA A 5 53.67 88.44 92.27
C ALA A 5 54.08 89.90 91.95
N HIS A 6 54.88 90.10 90.89
CA HIS A 6 55.30 91.44 90.45
C HIS A 6 54.15 92.26 89.85
N ILE A 7 53.19 91.57 89.20
CA ILE A 7 52.00 92.21 88.65
C ILE A 7 51.08 92.72 89.77
N GLN A 8 51.03 92.03 90.91
CA GLN A 8 50.22 92.46 92.06
C GLN A 8 50.75 93.73 92.76
N SER A 9 52.06 93.97 92.83
CA SER A 9 52.61 95.20 93.46
C SER A 9 52.41 96.47 92.63
N LEU A 10 52.29 96.34 91.30
CA LEU A 10 52.10 97.46 90.37
C LEU A 10 50.63 97.93 90.28
N LEU A 11 49.70 97.26 90.97
CA LEU A 11 48.26 97.56 90.91
C LEU A 11 47.74 98.44 92.08
N VAL A 12 48.60 98.99 92.95
CA VAL A 12 48.21 99.84 94.11
C VAL A 12 48.17 101.34 93.73
N PRO A 13 47.14 102.13 94.12
CA PRO A 13 46.98 103.56 93.74
C PRO A 13 47.87 104.56 94.52
N ALA A 14 48.13 105.75 93.96
CA ALA A 14 49.12 106.75 94.40
C ALA A 14 48.65 107.74 95.51
N ASP A 15 49.58 108.19 96.38
CA ASP A 15 49.36 109.13 97.50
C ASP A 15 49.44 110.62 97.09
N ILE A 16 48.34 111.34 97.32
CA ILE A 16 48.11 112.72 96.87
C ILE A 16 48.86 113.75 97.74
N ALA A 17 49.13 113.42 99.01
CA ALA A 17 49.71 114.37 99.96
C ALA A 17 51.16 114.76 99.59
N SER A 18 51.96 113.78 99.17
CA SER A 18 53.35 114.01 98.77
C SER A 18 53.48 114.83 97.48
N SER A 19 52.49 114.73 96.59
CA SER A 19 52.47 115.47 95.33
C SER A 19 52.24 116.97 95.55
N HIS A 20 51.33 117.33 96.46
CA HIS A 20 51.02 118.73 96.78
C HIS A 20 52.17 119.45 97.49
N GLN A 21 52.91 118.76 98.35
CA GLN A 21 54.02 119.37 99.11
C GLN A 21 55.21 119.75 98.21
N ASN A 22 55.46 118.97 97.16
CA ASN A 22 56.50 119.30 96.18
C ASN A 22 56.11 120.49 95.28
N ALA A 23 54.82 120.63 94.94
CA ALA A 23 54.33 121.75 94.14
C ALA A 23 54.49 123.09 94.86
N LEU A 24 54.23 123.15 96.17
CA LEU A 24 54.41 124.37 96.99
C LEU A 24 55.88 124.79 97.10
N ARG A 25 56.82 123.83 97.15
CA ARG A 25 58.26 124.14 97.21
C ARG A 25 58.79 124.81 95.95
N LEU A 26 58.27 124.43 94.78
CA LEU A 26 58.70 125.01 93.50
C LEU A 26 58.25 126.47 93.35
N LEU A 27 57.06 126.82 93.83
CA LEU A 27 56.51 128.18 93.69
C LEU A 27 57.24 129.24 94.52
N ASN A 28 57.74 128.88 95.70
CA ASN A 28 58.37 129.85 96.62
C ASN A 28 59.81 130.25 96.23
N ASN A 29 60.54 129.43 95.46
CA ASN A 29 61.96 129.69 95.15
C ASN A 29 62.20 130.65 93.98
N GLY A 30 61.15 131.05 93.24
CA GLY A 30 61.30 131.74 91.96
C GLY A 30 61.20 133.27 91.95
N HIS A 31 60.69 133.93 92.99
CA HIS A 31 60.21 135.33 92.81
C HIS A 31 60.50 136.28 93.98
N THR A 32 61.41 137.24 93.75
CA THR A 32 61.56 138.47 94.54
C THR A 32 60.97 139.69 93.82
N ILE A 33 60.61 140.68 94.63
CA ILE A 33 59.64 141.75 94.38
C ILE A 33 60.02 142.68 93.21
N SER A 34 59.02 142.96 92.37
CA SER A 34 58.94 143.96 91.29
C SER A 34 59.00 143.41 89.86
N HIS A 35 57.84 143.54 89.20
CA HIS A 35 57.47 143.34 87.80
C HIS A 35 56.80 142.01 87.34
N SER A 36 55.54 142.22 86.93
CA SER A 36 54.76 141.60 85.86
C SER A 36 54.16 140.18 86.02
N THR A 37 52.83 140.14 85.89
CA THR A 37 51.88 139.01 85.89
C THR A 37 52.09 137.96 84.79
N GLN A 38 53.10 138.11 83.93
CA GLN A 38 53.33 137.22 82.78
C GLN A 38 54.12 135.94 83.11
N HIS A 39 55.00 135.94 84.11
CA HIS A 39 55.80 134.75 84.47
C HIS A 39 54.98 133.65 85.18
N LEU A 40 53.97 134.03 85.96
CA LEU A 40 53.08 133.10 86.64
C LEU A 40 52.14 132.37 85.67
N ALA A 41 51.74 133.02 84.58
CA ALA A 41 50.96 132.38 83.52
C ALA A 41 51.76 131.28 82.79
N ALA A 42 53.05 131.52 82.54
CA ALA A 42 53.93 130.54 81.88
C ALA A 42 54.15 129.27 82.72
N ALA A 43 54.33 129.39 84.04
CA ALA A 43 54.52 128.24 84.93
C ALA A 43 53.27 127.35 85.08
N VAL A 44 52.07 127.93 85.02
CA VAL A 44 50.80 127.18 85.04
C VAL A 44 50.60 126.42 83.74
N ASP A 45 50.98 127.02 82.61
CA ASP A 45 50.86 126.40 81.29
C ASP A 45 51.81 125.18 81.15
N GLU A 46 53.00 125.27 81.72
CA GLU A 46 53.97 124.16 81.78
C GLU A 46 53.48 123.00 82.65
N ALA A 47 52.88 123.29 83.81
CA ALA A 47 52.30 122.27 84.69
C ALA A 47 51.09 121.57 84.05
N GLN A 48 50.26 122.29 83.28
CA GLN A 48 49.14 121.70 82.55
C GLN A 48 49.60 120.74 81.44
N LYS A 49 50.63 121.12 80.67
CA LYS A 49 51.23 120.23 79.66
C LYS A 49 51.75 118.93 80.26
N HIS A 50 52.42 119.00 81.41
CA HIS A 50 52.98 117.81 82.06
C HIS A 50 51.90 116.85 82.59
N ARG A 51 50.81 117.40 83.16
CA ARG A 51 49.66 116.60 83.61
C ARG A 51 48.97 115.88 82.45
N ASP A 52 48.83 116.56 81.32
CA ASP A 52 48.15 116.00 80.15
C ASP A 52 49.00 114.90 79.49
N GLN A 53 50.34 115.03 79.49
CA GLN A 53 51.25 113.95 79.11
C GLN A 53 51.09 112.70 79.98
N LEU A 54 51.07 112.81 81.31
CA LEU A 54 50.92 111.65 82.20
C LEU A 54 49.57 110.94 82.02
N ARG A 55 48.48 111.70 81.81
CA ARG A 55 47.16 111.12 81.51
C ARG A 55 47.14 110.36 80.19
N SER A 56 47.92 110.78 79.20
CA SER A 56 48.02 110.07 77.92
C SER A 56 48.71 108.70 78.10
N SER A 57 49.77 108.61 78.91
CA SER A 57 50.52 107.36 79.15
C SER A 57 49.74 106.30 79.94
N VAL A 58 48.84 106.71 80.85
CA VAL A 58 48.02 105.75 81.60
C VAL A 58 46.88 105.16 80.75
N ARG A 59 46.39 105.89 79.74
CA ARG A 59 45.39 105.36 78.80
C ARG A 59 45.95 104.30 77.85
N SER A 60 47.21 104.42 77.42
CA SER A 60 47.81 103.47 76.48
C SER A 60 48.03 102.07 77.09
N LEU A 61 48.29 101.98 78.40
CA LEU A 61 48.57 100.71 79.08
C LEU A 61 47.33 99.87 79.44
N ARG A 62 46.12 100.45 79.42
CA ARG A 62 44.88 99.73 79.80
C ARG A 62 44.27 98.93 78.64
N ILE A 63 44.73 99.18 77.42
CA ILE A 63 44.31 98.52 76.19
C ILE A 63 44.88 97.08 76.06
N PRO A 64 46.19 96.80 76.29
CA PRO A 64 46.79 95.48 76.03
C PRO A 64 46.37 94.31 76.94
N THR A 65 45.76 94.54 78.11
CA THR A 65 45.29 93.43 78.98
C THR A 65 43.99 92.77 78.51
N SER A 66 43.20 93.46 77.69
CA SER A 66 41.97 92.91 77.12
C SER A 66 42.23 91.95 75.95
N GLU A 67 43.22 92.25 75.10
CA GLU A 67 43.60 91.43 73.95
C GLU A 67 44.11 90.03 74.36
N LEU A 68 44.84 89.94 75.47
CA LEU A 68 45.44 88.67 75.92
C LEU A 68 44.38 87.65 76.38
N GLN A 69 43.28 88.10 76.99
CA GLN A 69 42.17 87.22 77.36
C GLN A 69 41.41 86.70 76.13
N THR A 70 41.30 87.51 75.07
CA THR A 70 40.64 87.09 73.82
C THR A 70 41.43 86.00 73.08
N LEU A 71 42.77 86.05 73.14
CA LEU A 71 43.62 85.06 72.47
C LEU A 71 43.51 83.67 73.12
N ILE A 72 43.37 83.60 74.45
CA ILE A 72 43.27 82.34 75.19
C ILE A 72 41.91 81.67 74.94
N SER A 73 40.82 82.44 74.86
CA SER A 73 39.50 81.87 74.54
C SER A 73 39.45 81.37 73.10
N HIS A 74 40.02 82.11 72.14
CA HIS A 74 40.06 81.74 70.73
C HIS A 74 40.83 80.43 70.49
N THR A 75 41.99 80.25 71.13
CA THR A 75 42.81 79.03 70.95
C THR A 75 42.11 77.78 71.48
N ARG A 76 41.40 77.86 72.61
CA ARG A 76 40.60 76.74 73.13
C ARG A 76 39.42 76.37 72.23
N ALA A 77 38.73 77.37 71.67
CA ALA A 77 37.63 77.12 70.75
C ALA A 77 38.10 76.41 69.47
N SER A 78 39.24 76.83 68.91
CA SER A 78 39.82 76.23 67.70
C SER A 78 40.21 74.75 67.91
N ALA A 79 40.84 74.43 69.04
CA ALA A 79 41.24 73.04 69.36
C ALA A 79 40.03 72.09 69.47
N ALA A 80 38.92 72.55 70.05
CA ALA A 80 37.69 71.77 70.13
C ALA A 80 37.06 71.52 68.74
N SER A 81 37.11 72.52 67.86
CA SER A 81 36.63 72.40 66.48
C SER A 81 37.39 71.32 65.70
N HIS A 82 38.73 71.28 65.81
CA HIS A 82 39.52 70.29 65.09
C HIS A 82 39.25 68.85 65.55
N LEU A 83 39.05 68.64 66.85
CA LEU A 83 38.72 67.32 67.39
C LEU A 83 37.38 66.82 66.86
N HIS A 84 36.38 67.71 66.80
CA HIS A 84 35.07 67.39 66.24
C HIS A 84 35.17 66.99 64.76
N THR A 85 35.88 67.77 63.94
CA THR A 85 36.05 67.46 62.51
C THR A 85 36.77 66.12 62.27
N ALA A 86 37.72 65.74 63.14
CA ALA A 86 38.42 64.45 63.01
C ALA A 86 37.51 63.25 63.31
N GLN A 87 36.57 63.40 64.26
CA GLN A 87 35.59 62.36 64.57
C GLN A 87 34.59 62.17 63.42
N GLU A 88 34.12 63.26 62.81
CA GLU A 88 33.23 63.21 61.65
C GLU A 88 33.88 62.48 60.47
N LEU A 89 35.14 62.81 60.14
CA LEU A 89 35.85 62.14 59.03
C LEU A 89 36.07 60.65 59.28
N SER A 90 36.27 60.22 60.53
CA SER A 90 36.42 58.81 60.88
C SER A 90 35.13 58.02 60.68
N LEU A 91 33.98 58.61 61.06
CA LEU A 91 32.67 58.00 60.83
C LEU A 91 32.37 57.87 59.34
N LEU A 92 32.66 58.92 58.56
CA LEU A 92 32.47 58.93 57.11
C LEU A 92 33.32 57.86 56.42
N ARG A 93 34.53 57.59 56.93
CA ARG A 93 35.37 56.50 56.40
C ARG A 93 34.76 55.11 56.62
N HIS A 94 34.16 54.87 57.80
CA HIS A 94 33.53 53.57 58.09
C HIS A 94 32.26 53.39 57.26
N SER A 95 31.45 54.43 57.10
CA SER A 95 30.26 54.35 56.23
C SER A 95 30.65 54.05 54.78
N LEU A 96 31.69 54.70 54.24
CA LEU A 96 32.18 54.41 52.89
C LEU A 96 32.75 52.99 52.75
N ALA A 97 33.40 52.46 53.79
CA ALA A 97 33.91 51.09 53.78
C ALA A 97 32.77 50.06 53.77
N ASP A 98 31.71 50.29 54.54
CA ASP A 98 30.52 49.45 54.55
C ASP A 98 29.76 49.52 53.21
N GLU A 99 29.63 50.71 52.61
CA GLU A 99 29.06 50.87 51.26
C GLU A 99 29.89 50.17 50.18
N LEU A 100 31.23 50.21 50.26
CA LEU A 100 32.08 49.48 49.34
C LEU A 100 31.96 47.96 49.53
N ALA A 101 31.86 47.48 50.77
CA ALA A 101 31.70 46.07 51.05
C ALA A 101 30.37 45.52 50.51
N SER A 102 29.27 46.27 50.66
CA SER A 102 27.96 45.86 50.12
C SER A 102 27.94 45.82 48.59
N LEU A 103 28.52 46.83 47.92
CA LEU A 103 28.62 46.87 46.46
C LEU A 103 29.48 45.73 45.91
N VAL A 104 30.56 45.36 46.60
CA VAL A 104 31.39 44.20 46.21
C VAL A 104 30.61 42.90 46.40
N GLU A 105 29.85 42.75 47.49
CA GLU A 105 29.04 41.55 47.73
C GLU A 105 27.90 41.39 46.70
N GLU A 106 27.30 42.48 46.22
CA GLU A 106 26.32 42.47 45.11
C GLU A 106 26.92 42.05 43.75
N LEU A 107 28.24 42.20 43.55
CA LEU A 107 28.94 41.87 42.31
C LEU A 107 29.49 40.43 42.25
N VAL A 108 29.38 39.64 43.34
CA VAL A 108 29.90 38.26 43.38
C VAL A 108 28.91 37.28 42.75
N SER A 109 29.35 36.61 41.67
CA SER A 109 28.58 35.64 40.88
C SER A 109 27.96 34.49 41.69
N SER A 110 26.70 34.15 41.36
CA SER A 110 25.94 33.05 41.97
C SER A 110 26.46 31.66 41.58
N MET A 111 27.32 31.56 40.56
CA MET A 111 27.97 30.30 40.16
C MET A 111 28.94 29.73 41.21
N SER A 112 29.28 30.51 42.23
CA SER A 112 30.21 30.11 43.31
C SER A 112 29.52 29.53 44.56
N ALA A 113 28.21 29.75 44.75
CA ALA A 113 27.46 29.23 45.90
C ALA A 113 25.97 29.08 45.57
N SER A 114 25.43 27.87 45.74
CA SER A 114 24.11 27.42 45.27
C SER A 114 22.88 28.05 45.94
N ASP A 115 23.05 29.08 46.78
CA ASP A 115 21.98 29.62 47.64
C ASP A 115 21.86 31.16 47.56
N ARG A 116 22.43 31.78 46.52
CA ARG A 116 22.41 33.24 46.32
C ARG A 116 21.53 33.65 45.13
N ARG A 117 20.89 34.81 45.23
CA ARG A 117 20.12 35.41 44.12
C ARG A 117 21.07 35.70 42.94
N PRO A 118 20.64 35.48 41.69
CA PRO A 118 21.46 35.78 40.52
C PRO A 118 21.85 37.26 40.52
N THR A 119 23.07 37.54 40.09
CA THR A 119 23.54 38.92 39.96
C THR A 119 22.81 39.60 38.80
N LEU A 120 22.73 40.94 38.81
CA LEU A 120 22.15 41.70 37.69
C LEU A 120 22.82 41.36 36.34
N LEU A 121 24.11 41.02 36.35
CA LEU A 121 24.83 40.61 35.14
C LEU A 121 24.36 39.24 34.63
N GLU A 122 24.15 38.27 35.52
CA GLU A 122 23.62 36.95 35.18
C GLU A 122 22.16 37.04 34.70
N ASP A 123 21.35 37.90 35.31
CA ASP A 123 19.98 38.20 34.84
C ASP A 123 19.99 38.86 33.45
N VAL A 124 20.93 39.77 33.19
CA VAL A 124 21.11 40.36 31.84
C VAL A 124 21.60 39.32 30.84
N GLU A 125 22.49 38.41 31.24
CA GLU A 125 23.01 37.36 30.37
C GLU A 125 21.93 36.32 30.03
N THR A 126 21.10 35.93 31.00
CA THR A 126 19.94 35.07 30.78
C THR A 126 18.89 35.75 29.91
N MET A 127 18.56 37.02 30.17
CA MET A 127 17.71 37.83 29.30
C MET A 127 18.28 37.90 27.87
N HIS A 128 19.59 38.06 27.71
CA HIS A 128 20.24 38.11 26.40
C HIS A 128 20.21 36.75 25.67
N ARG A 129 20.35 35.63 26.40
CA ARG A 129 20.15 34.28 25.84
C ARG A 129 18.70 34.08 25.41
N ASN A 130 17.74 34.45 26.25
CA ASN A 130 16.30 34.39 25.94
C ASN A 130 15.95 35.27 24.73
N LEU A 131 16.56 36.46 24.62
CA LEU A 131 16.37 37.36 23.48
C LEU A 131 16.91 36.74 22.19
N LYS A 132 18.11 36.13 22.22
CA LYS A 132 18.66 35.38 21.08
C LYS A 132 17.80 34.18 20.69
N GLU A 133 17.26 33.45 21.67
CA GLU A 133 16.34 32.35 21.42
C GLU A 133 15.04 32.85 20.77
N LEU A 134 14.44 33.93 21.30
CA LEU A 134 13.25 34.57 20.74
C LEU A 134 13.50 35.10 19.32
N GLU A 135 14.68 35.67 19.04
CA GLU A 135 15.07 36.08 17.69
C GLU A 135 15.17 34.88 16.75
N SER A 136 15.77 33.77 17.19
CA SER A 136 15.85 32.54 16.39
C SER A 136 14.47 31.95 16.09
N ILE A 137 13.56 31.94 17.08
CA ILE A 137 12.18 31.48 16.93
C ILE A 137 11.41 32.42 15.99
N LYS A 138 11.61 33.74 16.10
CA LYS A 138 10.99 34.72 15.21
C LYS A 138 11.38 34.46 13.75
N VAL A 139 12.67 34.24 13.48
CA VAL A 139 13.15 33.91 12.12
C VAL A 139 12.53 32.61 11.63
N TYR A 140 12.48 31.57 12.48
CA TYR A 140 11.86 30.30 12.17
C TYR A 140 10.37 30.46 11.78
N VAL A 141 9.60 31.20 12.57
CA VAL A 141 8.17 31.46 12.31
C VAL A 141 7.99 32.31 11.05
N GLN A 142 8.86 33.28 10.78
CA GLN A 142 8.81 34.10 9.57
C GLN A 142 9.05 33.27 8.30
N ILE A 143 9.98 32.32 8.33
CA ILE A 143 10.24 31.40 7.20
C ILE A 143 8.98 30.58 6.91
N ILE A 144 8.36 30.01 7.94
CA ILE A 144 7.13 29.22 7.79
C ILE A 144 5.98 30.09 7.29
N HIS A 145 5.80 31.28 7.88
CA HIS A 145 4.75 32.21 7.49
C HIS A 145 4.87 32.61 6.01
N HIS A 146 6.08 32.92 5.55
CA HIS A 146 6.31 33.27 4.15
C HIS A 146 6.02 32.09 3.21
N ALA A 147 6.45 30.87 3.58
CA ALA A 147 6.15 29.68 2.80
C ALA A 147 4.64 29.39 2.71
N LEU A 148 3.91 29.60 3.81
CA LEU A 148 2.44 29.46 3.84
C LEU A 148 1.75 30.53 2.99
N GLN A 149 2.21 31.78 3.03
CA GLN A 149 1.70 32.85 2.16
C GLN A 149 1.90 32.51 0.68
N LEU A 150 3.08 31.99 0.30
CA LEU A 150 3.33 31.55 -1.07
C LEU A 150 2.44 30.38 -1.50
N ARG A 151 2.17 29.43 -0.59
CA ARG A 151 1.20 28.34 -0.82
C ARG A 151 -0.21 28.87 -1.06
N GLU A 152 -0.71 29.75 -0.19
CA GLU A 152 -2.04 30.33 -0.33
C GLU A 152 -2.17 31.13 -1.63
N ALA A 153 -1.15 31.92 -1.97
CA ALA A 153 -1.07 32.65 -3.22
C ALA A 153 -1.06 31.71 -4.43
N ALA A 154 -0.32 30.60 -4.39
CA ALA A 154 -0.29 29.61 -5.46
C ALA A 154 -1.68 29.00 -5.72
N ILE A 155 -2.39 28.60 -4.65
CA ILE A 155 -3.73 28.01 -4.78
C ILE A 155 -4.74 29.03 -5.33
N ALA A 156 -4.72 30.27 -4.82
CA ALA A 156 -5.63 31.32 -5.29
C ALA A 156 -5.36 31.74 -6.74
N GLN A 157 -4.09 31.81 -7.14
CA GLN A 157 -3.69 32.19 -8.50
C GLN A 157 -4.12 31.13 -9.52
N VAL A 158 -3.95 29.84 -9.20
CA VAL A 158 -4.35 28.73 -10.08
C VAL A 158 -5.85 28.72 -10.36
N GLN A 159 -6.69 29.12 -9.40
CA GLN A 159 -8.13 29.17 -9.59
C GLN A 159 -8.62 30.39 -10.40
N SER A 160 -7.82 31.46 -10.49
CA SER A 160 -8.25 32.75 -11.04
C SER A 160 -7.56 33.12 -12.36
N SER A 161 -6.37 32.58 -12.63
CA SER A 161 -5.58 32.88 -13.83
C SER A 161 -5.89 31.95 -15.00
N HIS A 162 -6.11 32.53 -16.19
CA HIS A 162 -6.21 31.80 -17.46
C HIS A 162 -5.42 32.58 -18.53
N PRO A 163 -4.31 32.06 -19.09
CA PRO A 163 -3.73 30.72 -18.89
C PRO A 163 -3.21 30.50 -17.46
N ILE A 164 -3.11 29.24 -17.04
CA ILE A 164 -2.65 28.88 -15.69
C ILE A 164 -1.24 29.42 -15.46
N ASP A 165 -1.09 30.22 -14.42
CA ASP A 165 0.19 30.70 -13.93
C ASP A 165 0.58 30.00 -12.63
N VAL A 166 1.70 29.28 -12.65
CA VAL A 166 2.30 28.60 -11.49
C VAL A 166 3.49 29.37 -10.89
N SER A 167 3.69 30.64 -11.26
CA SER A 167 4.78 31.48 -10.75
C SER A 167 4.89 31.51 -9.22
N PRO A 168 3.80 31.54 -8.41
CA PRO A 168 3.94 31.53 -6.95
C PRO A 168 4.42 30.18 -6.41
N TYR A 169 4.09 29.08 -7.11
CA TYR A 169 4.58 27.74 -6.77
C TYR A 169 6.08 27.59 -7.10
N GLN A 170 6.52 28.11 -8.24
CA GLN A 170 7.95 28.17 -8.59
C GLN A 170 8.72 29.05 -7.59
N ALA A 171 8.14 30.17 -7.15
CA ALA A 171 8.69 31.00 -6.09
C ALA A 171 8.83 30.21 -4.79
N LEU A 172 7.82 29.41 -4.40
CA LEU A 172 7.90 28.51 -3.25
C LEU A 172 9.03 27.49 -3.41
N GLN A 173 9.15 26.80 -4.54
CA GLN A 173 10.26 25.85 -4.77
C GLN A 173 11.64 26.52 -4.71
N SER A 174 11.76 27.72 -5.29
CA SER A 174 13.00 28.51 -5.22
C SER A 174 13.33 28.91 -3.77
N PHE A 175 12.31 29.24 -2.98
CA PHE A 175 12.46 29.56 -1.56
C PHE A 175 12.89 28.34 -0.75
N VAL A 176 12.22 27.18 -0.94
CA VAL A 176 12.58 25.92 -0.26
C VAL A 176 14.01 25.51 -0.61
N SER A 177 14.41 25.60 -1.88
CA SER A 177 15.78 25.26 -2.29
C SER A 177 16.83 26.25 -1.73
N SER A 178 16.48 27.55 -1.60
CA SER A 178 17.34 28.55 -0.97
C SER A 178 17.52 28.29 0.53
N VAL A 179 16.44 27.97 1.25
CA VAL A 179 16.48 27.62 2.68
C VAL A 179 17.28 26.34 2.89
N SER A 180 17.06 25.31 2.06
CA SER A 180 17.83 24.06 2.10
C SER A 180 19.34 24.29 1.92
N LYS A 181 19.74 25.06 0.90
CA LYS A 181 21.14 25.44 0.65
C LYS A 181 21.76 26.28 1.77
N THR A 182 20.96 27.05 2.49
CA THR A 182 21.44 27.89 3.59
C THR A 182 21.63 27.02 4.84
N CYS A 183 20.68 26.14 5.13
CA CYS A 183 20.77 25.17 6.22
C CYS A 183 21.93 24.18 6.04
N SER A 184 22.27 23.78 4.81
CA SER A 184 23.38 22.87 4.53
C SER A 184 24.78 23.49 4.72
N LYS A 185 24.87 24.83 4.78
CA LYS A 185 26.13 25.57 4.97
C LYS A 185 26.45 25.87 6.44
N VAL A 186 25.51 25.61 7.35
CA VAL A 186 25.72 25.79 8.79
C VAL A 186 26.40 24.54 9.32
N PRO A 187 27.68 24.58 9.73
CA PRO A 187 28.35 23.42 10.30
C PRO A 187 27.62 22.99 11.59
N GLU A 188 27.45 21.67 11.76
CA GLU A 188 26.83 20.99 12.91
C GLU A 188 27.63 21.19 14.22
N ILE A 189 27.84 22.43 14.66
CA ILE A 189 28.63 22.77 15.85
C ILE A 189 27.75 22.71 17.11
N THR A 190 26.42 22.76 16.95
CA THR A 190 25.45 22.58 18.04
C THR A 190 24.50 21.46 17.63
N GLY A 191 24.26 20.47 18.49
CA GLY A 191 23.36 19.33 18.24
C GLY A 191 21.87 19.69 18.10
N GLN A 192 21.56 20.84 17.49
CA GLN A 192 20.21 21.34 17.23
C GLN A 192 19.68 20.75 15.92
N THR A 193 18.91 19.68 16.05
CA THR A 193 18.15 18.98 15.00
C THR A 193 17.05 19.84 14.33
N SER A 194 16.93 21.13 14.64
CA SER A 194 15.88 22.02 14.17
C SER A 194 16.01 22.42 12.70
N SER A 195 17.23 22.51 12.15
CA SER A 195 17.49 22.84 10.75
C SER A 195 17.04 21.73 9.79
N VAL A 196 17.19 20.47 10.19
CA VAL A 196 16.73 19.32 9.40
C VAL A 196 15.19 19.26 9.39
N ARG A 197 14.54 19.58 10.51
CA ARG A 197 13.08 19.58 10.62
C ARG A 197 12.41 20.67 9.78
N ILE A 198 12.97 21.89 9.72
CA ILE A 198 12.39 22.96 8.90
C ILE A 198 12.49 22.64 7.41
N VAL A 199 13.61 22.07 6.96
CA VAL A 199 13.79 21.69 5.55
C VAL A 199 12.82 20.57 5.18
N ALA A 200 12.68 19.53 6.02
CA ALA A 200 11.72 18.46 5.81
C ALA A 200 10.26 18.95 5.79
N PHE A 201 9.90 19.87 6.69
CA PHE A 201 8.57 20.48 6.69
C PHE A 201 8.32 21.31 5.43
N LEU A 202 9.30 22.09 4.98
CA LEU A 202 9.17 22.93 3.78
C LEU A 202 9.11 22.10 2.49
N SER A 203 9.86 21.00 2.37
CA SER A 203 9.77 20.09 1.24
C SER A 203 8.43 19.35 1.21
N GLU A 204 7.94 18.91 2.37
CA GLU A 204 6.59 18.36 2.51
C GLU A 204 5.51 19.40 2.18
N LEU A 205 5.72 20.66 2.56
CA LEU A 205 4.80 21.74 2.22
C LEU A 205 4.75 21.99 0.71
N ALA A 206 5.90 21.99 0.02
CA ALA A 206 5.96 22.17 -1.43
C ALA A 206 5.26 21.04 -2.19
N THR A 207 5.50 19.78 -1.82
CA THR A 207 4.82 18.62 -2.42
C THR A 207 3.30 18.65 -2.17
N ARG A 208 2.88 18.93 -0.92
CA ARG A 208 1.46 19.11 -0.59
C ARG A 208 0.81 20.27 -1.34
N THR A 209 1.53 21.38 -1.56
CA THR A 209 1.00 22.55 -2.29
C THR A 209 0.62 22.18 -3.72
N TRP A 210 1.43 21.36 -4.40
CA TRP A 210 1.09 20.87 -5.75
C TRP A 210 -0.16 19.99 -5.72
N ALA A 211 -0.24 19.05 -4.77
CA ALA A 211 -1.41 18.20 -4.59
C ALA A 211 -2.69 19.01 -4.28
N ASP A 212 -2.56 20.09 -3.48
CA ASP A 212 -3.66 21.01 -3.18
C ASP A 212 -4.09 21.83 -4.40
N MET A 213 -3.15 22.31 -5.22
CA MET A 213 -3.44 23.00 -6.49
C MET A 213 -4.20 22.07 -7.44
N ARG A 214 -3.76 20.80 -7.56
CA ARG A 214 -4.48 19.77 -8.32
C ARG A 214 -5.88 19.58 -7.75
N ALA A 215 -6.03 19.37 -6.45
CA ALA A 215 -7.33 19.17 -5.81
C ALA A 215 -8.26 20.38 -5.97
N ALA A 216 -7.73 21.59 -5.91
CA ALA A 216 -8.47 22.83 -6.12
C ALA A 216 -9.08 22.89 -7.53
N LEU A 217 -8.30 22.58 -8.57
CA LEU A 217 -8.80 22.52 -9.94
C LEU A 217 -9.72 21.32 -10.18
N SER A 218 -9.42 20.15 -9.59
CA SER A 218 -10.31 18.98 -9.64
C SER A 218 -11.69 19.31 -9.08
N ASN A 219 -11.78 20.06 -7.98
CA ASN A 219 -13.06 20.50 -7.43
C ASN A 219 -13.81 21.46 -8.38
N VAL A 220 -13.09 22.34 -9.08
CA VAL A 220 -13.70 23.21 -10.12
C VAL A 220 -14.26 22.37 -11.26
N LEU A 221 -13.48 21.41 -11.78
CA LEU A 221 -13.95 20.49 -12.82
C LEU A 221 -15.16 19.68 -12.36
N LEU A 222 -15.14 19.15 -11.13
CA LEU A 222 -16.26 18.39 -10.57
C LEU A 222 -17.52 19.25 -10.43
N SER A 223 -17.39 20.50 -9.97
CA SER A 223 -18.54 21.41 -9.88
C SER A 223 -19.15 21.73 -11.27
N ALA A 224 -18.31 21.82 -12.30
CA ALA A 224 -18.77 21.98 -13.69
C ALA A 224 -19.41 20.69 -14.23
N ALA A 225 -18.83 19.54 -13.91
CA ALA A 225 -19.35 18.23 -14.29
C ALA A 225 -20.70 17.91 -13.61
N ASP A 226 -20.91 18.37 -12.37
CA ASP A 226 -22.18 18.23 -11.65
C ASP A 226 -23.32 18.97 -12.38
N ASN A 227 -23.05 20.11 -13.01
CA ASN A 227 -24.03 20.82 -13.85
C ASN A 227 -24.42 20.01 -15.10
N LEU A 228 -23.51 19.16 -15.57
CA LEU A 228 -23.76 18.18 -16.64
C LEU A 228 -24.38 16.87 -16.13
N ARG A 229 -24.71 16.80 -14.83
CA ARG A 229 -25.25 15.62 -14.12
C ARG A 229 -24.27 14.45 -13.96
N TRP A 230 -22.97 14.68 -14.11
CA TRP A 230 -21.97 13.65 -13.82
C TRP A 230 -22.09 13.18 -12.35
N PRO A 231 -21.88 11.89 -12.01
CA PRO A 231 -21.55 10.74 -12.87
C PRO A 231 -22.79 9.94 -13.31
N MET A 232 -23.92 10.59 -13.60
CA MET A 232 -25.01 9.97 -14.38
C MET A 232 -24.69 10.07 -15.89
N PRO A 233 -25.35 9.29 -16.77
CA PRO A 233 -25.15 9.42 -18.21
C PRO A 233 -25.32 10.88 -18.68
N VAL A 234 -24.30 11.39 -19.39
CA VAL A 234 -24.21 12.80 -19.80
C VAL A 234 -24.55 12.95 -21.27
N ASP A 235 -25.65 13.64 -21.56
CA ASP A 235 -26.00 14.07 -22.91
C ASP A 235 -25.35 15.43 -23.23
N PHE A 236 -24.07 15.40 -23.59
CA PHE A 236 -23.28 16.62 -23.78
C PHE A 236 -23.88 17.56 -24.83
N ALA A 237 -24.40 17.04 -25.94
CA ALA A 237 -25.00 17.84 -27.00
C ALA A 237 -26.27 18.60 -26.57
N ALA A 238 -27.04 18.05 -25.62
CA ALA A 238 -28.26 18.64 -25.10
C ALA A 238 -28.01 19.64 -23.95
N ALA A 239 -26.80 19.65 -23.38
CA ALA A 239 -26.44 20.55 -22.28
C ALA A 239 -26.33 22.01 -22.75
N LYS A 240 -26.56 22.95 -21.82
CA LYS A 240 -26.44 24.39 -22.08
C LYS A 240 -25.03 24.73 -22.54
N ALA A 241 -24.90 25.69 -23.46
CA ALA A 241 -23.61 26.10 -23.99
C ALA A 241 -22.66 26.65 -22.89
N GLU A 242 -23.22 27.37 -21.91
CA GLU A 242 -22.46 27.89 -20.76
C GLU A 242 -21.86 26.76 -19.90
N ASP A 243 -22.66 25.74 -19.58
CA ASP A 243 -22.21 24.60 -18.77
C ASP A 243 -21.15 23.77 -19.51
N ARG A 244 -21.29 23.61 -20.83
CA ARG A 244 -20.28 22.96 -21.68
C ARG A 244 -18.96 23.73 -21.68
N GLN A 245 -19.00 25.04 -21.92
CA GLN A 245 -17.79 25.88 -21.94
C GLN A 245 -17.09 25.89 -20.57
N ALA A 246 -17.86 25.90 -19.47
CA ALA A 246 -17.29 25.81 -18.13
C ALA A 246 -16.56 24.48 -17.90
N PHE A 247 -17.14 23.36 -18.35
CA PHE A 247 -16.50 22.04 -18.28
C PHE A 247 -15.25 21.96 -19.15
N GLU A 248 -15.34 22.35 -20.42
CA GLU A 248 -14.21 22.34 -21.37
C GLU A 248 -13.03 23.17 -20.86
N LYS A 249 -13.33 24.36 -20.30
CA LYS A 249 -12.32 25.24 -19.71
C LYS A 249 -11.66 24.59 -18.49
N ALA A 250 -12.44 24.10 -17.53
CA ALA A 250 -11.91 23.46 -16.33
C ALA A 250 -11.10 22.19 -16.64
N PHE A 251 -11.50 21.44 -17.67
CA PHE A 251 -10.79 20.26 -18.14
C PHE A 251 -9.43 20.65 -18.75
N ASN A 252 -9.41 21.64 -19.64
CA ASN A 252 -8.17 22.14 -20.26
C ASN A 252 -7.22 22.79 -19.24
N ASP A 253 -7.77 23.49 -18.24
CA ASP A 253 -7.01 24.04 -17.12
C ASP A 253 -6.25 22.88 -16.42
N LEU A 254 -6.91 21.78 -16.05
CA LEU A 254 -6.23 20.61 -15.44
C LEU A 254 -5.17 19.98 -16.35
N LEU A 255 -5.44 19.84 -17.66
CA LEU A 255 -4.45 19.33 -18.61
C LEU A 255 -3.21 20.23 -18.69
N SER A 256 -3.41 21.55 -18.65
CA SER A 256 -2.32 22.51 -18.67
C SER A 256 -1.49 22.46 -17.38
N LEU A 257 -2.13 22.31 -16.22
CA LEU A 257 -1.41 22.09 -14.94
C LEU A 257 -0.56 20.83 -15.01
N GLN A 258 -1.07 19.73 -15.57
CA GLN A 258 -0.31 18.50 -15.73
C GLN A 258 0.90 18.70 -16.66
N ALA A 259 0.71 19.35 -17.81
CA ALA A 259 1.79 19.62 -18.75
C ALA A 259 2.91 20.49 -18.13
N ILE A 260 2.54 21.50 -17.35
CA ILE A 260 3.47 22.33 -16.58
C ILE A 260 4.17 21.50 -15.49
N GLY A 261 3.44 20.60 -14.83
CA GLY A 261 3.99 19.67 -13.84
C GLY A 261 5.07 18.75 -14.41
N GLU A 262 4.84 18.19 -15.60
CA GLU A 262 5.81 17.35 -16.30
C GLU A 262 7.12 18.11 -16.61
N GLU A 263 7.04 19.41 -16.93
CA GLU A 263 8.22 20.23 -17.19
C GLU A 263 9.00 20.54 -15.90
N ILE A 264 8.28 20.92 -14.83
CA ILE A 264 8.88 21.34 -13.56
C ILE A 264 9.50 20.17 -12.80
N HIS A 265 8.84 19.00 -12.81
CA HIS A 265 9.28 17.82 -12.04
C HIS A 265 10.11 16.82 -12.85
N SER A 266 10.53 17.20 -14.06
CA SER A 266 11.28 16.35 -15.01
C SER A 266 12.56 15.70 -14.45
N SER A 267 13.12 16.23 -13.36
CA SER A 267 14.35 15.72 -12.72
C SER A 267 14.13 14.79 -11.51
N ASP A 268 12.93 14.72 -10.94
CA ASP A 268 12.67 13.89 -9.75
C ASP A 268 12.15 12.51 -10.14
N VAL A 269 13.07 11.54 -10.18
CA VAL A 269 12.79 10.12 -10.44
C VAL A 269 11.78 9.52 -9.44
N GLU A 270 11.70 10.10 -8.23
CA GLU A 270 10.79 9.67 -7.15
C GLU A 270 9.38 10.29 -7.25
N HIS A 271 9.21 11.39 -7.98
CA HIS A 271 7.94 12.07 -8.21
C HIS A 271 7.35 11.79 -9.59
N LYS A 272 7.55 10.59 -10.13
CA LYS A 272 6.55 9.97 -10.99
C LYS A 272 5.30 9.69 -10.15
N GLU A 273 4.61 10.75 -9.72
CA GLU A 273 3.25 10.65 -9.22
C GLU A 273 2.46 9.94 -10.32
N GLN A 274 2.26 8.65 -10.09
CA GLN A 274 1.52 7.68 -10.90
C GLN A 274 0.83 8.30 -12.10
N ASP A 275 1.54 8.23 -13.23
CA ASP A 275 1.13 8.15 -14.64
C ASP A 275 -0.40 8.03 -14.91
N GLU A 276 -1.20 8.96 -14.41
CA GLU A 276 -2.67 9.05 -14.58
C GLU A 276 -3.02 10.49 -15.00
N LEU A 277 -3.98 10.64 -15.90
CA LEU A 277 -4.42 11.94 -16.40
C LEU A 277 -5.22 12.67 -15.33
N TYR A 278 -4.74 13.83 -14.85
CA TYR A 278 -5.35 14.54 -13.70
C TYR A 278 -6.83 14.86 -13.93
N ALA A 279 -7.19 15.21 -15.16
CA ALA A 279 -8.56 15.52 -15.54
C ALA A 279 -9.47 14.28 -15.49
N ILE A 280 -8.97 13.11 -15.92
CA ILE A 280 -9.72 11.85 -15.90
C ILE A 280 -9.81 11.30 -14.47
N GLN A 281 -8.72 11.38 -13.71
CA GLN A 281 -8.69 11.01 -12.30
C GLN A 281 -9.73 11.78 -11.48
N ALA A 282 -9.89 13.08 -11.75
CA ALA A 282 -10.93 13.90 -11.13
C ALA A 282 -12.33 13.36 -11.46
N LEU A 283 -12.63 13.03 -12.71
CA LEU A 283 -13.93 12.46 -13.13
C LEU A 283 -14.22 11.10 -12.48
N ILE A 284 -13.18 10.34 -12.13
CA ILE A 284 -13.32 9.04 -11.45
C ILE A 284 -13.65 9.19 -9.98
N GLN A 285 -13.32 10.30 -9.33
CA GLN A 285 -13.56 10.49 -7.90
C GLN A 285 -15.03 10.27 -7.49
N PRO A 286 -16.05 10.87 -8.14
CA PRO A 286 -17.46 10.57 -7.87
C PRO A 286 -17.84 9.10 -8.07
N VAL A 287 -17.32 8.45 -9.11
CA VAL A 287 -17.55 7.02 -9.40
C VAL A 287 -16.94 6.15 -8.31
N SER A 288 -15.69 6.41 -7.92
CA SER A 288 -14.98 5.76 -6.82
C SER A 288 -15.73 5.89 -5.49
N LEU A 289 -16.32 7.05 -5.22
CA LEU A 289 -17.08 7.30 -4.01
C LEU A 289 -18.38 6.48 -3.98
N ARG A 290 -19.09 6.38 -5.12
CA ARG A 290 -20.24 5.49 -5.29
C ARG A 290 -19.85 4.02 -5.14
N PHE A 291 -18.75 3.59 -5.77
CA PHE A 291 -18.23 2.23 -5.64
C PHE A 291 -17.94 1.87 -4.18
N LYS A 292 -17.19 2.71 -3.46
CA LYS A 292 -16.88 2.52 -2.04
C LYS A 292 -18.13 2.46 -1.18
N TYR A 293 -19.11 3.33 -1.45
CA TYR A 293 -20.37 3.34 -0.72
C TYR A 293 -21.13 2.00 -0.83
N HIS A 294 -21.21 1.43 -2.04
CA HIS A 294 -21.94 0.20 -2.28
C HIS A 294 -21.15 -1.06 -1.90
N PHE A 295 -19.84 -1.07 -2.14
CA PHE A 295 -19.04 -2.30 -2.08
C PHE A 295 -18.02 -2.32 -0.94
N ASP A 296 -17.73 -1.22 -0.25
CA ASP A 296 -16.76 -1.20 0.85
C ASP A 296 -17.38 -0.92 2.24
N GLY A 297 -18.62 -0.45 2.30
CA GLY A 297 -19.34 -0.14 3.54
C GLY A 297 -20.12 -1.31 4.15
N SER A 298 -21.05 -1.01 5.06
CA SER A 298 -21.94 -1.99 5.72
C SER A 298 -23.23 -2.32 4.95
N ARG A 299 -23.29 -1.93 3.67
CA ARG A 299 -24.48 -2.13 2.81
C ARG A 299 -24.68 -3.60 2.49
N GLN A 300 -25.93 -4.00 2.25
CA GLN A 300 -26.28 -5.35 1.77
C GLN A 300 -25.65 -5.69 0.41
N THR A 301 -25.22 -4.68 -0.35
CA THR A 301 -24.49 -4.81 -1.61
C THR A 301 -23.03 -5.23 -1.43
N ASN A 302 -22.46 -5.09 -0.23
CA ASN A 302 -21.10 -5.55 0.08
C ASN A 302 -21.12 -7.04 0.44
N ARG A 303 -21.28 -7.88 -0.58
CA ARG A 303 -21.32 -9.34 -0.46
C ARG A 303 -20.08 -9.96 -1.07
N VAL A 304 -19.43 -10.87 -0.33
CA VAL A 304 -18.24 -11.60 -0.80
C VAL A 304 -18.60 -12.75 -1.72
N ASP A 305 -19.83 -13.27 -1.59
CA ASP A 305 -20.39 -14.36 -2.41
C ASP A 305 -21.01 -13.86 -3.72
N LYS A 306 -21.15 -12.54 -3.90
CA LYS A 306 -21.70 -11.89 -5.08
C LYS A 306 -20.69 -10.96 -5.77
N PRO A 307 -19.53 -11.49 -6.22
CA PRO A 307 -18.53 -10.69 -6.91
C PRO A 307 -19.04 -10.09 -8.22
N GLU A 308 -20.02 -10.72 -8.88
CA GLU A 308 -20.62 -10.23 -10.11
C GLU A 308 -21.17 -8.80 -9.99
N TRP A 309 -21.59 -8.36 -8.80
CA TRP A 309 -22.20 -7.05 -8.60
C TRP A 309 -21.22 -5.89 -8.80
N TYR A 310 -20.00 -6.00 -8.25
CA TYR A 310 -19.03 -4.92 -8.40
C TYR A 310 -18.36 -4.94 -9.77
N PHE A 311 -18.21 -6.13 -10.39
CA PHE A 311 -17.73 -6.24 -11.77
C PHE A 311 -18.73 -5.63 -12.76
N THR A 312 -20.01 -6.04 -12.67
CA THR A 312 -21.07 -5.51 -13.53
C THR A 312 -21.24 -4.00 -13.35
N HIS A 313 -21.10 -3.49 -12.12
CA HIS A 313 -21.17 -2.05 -11.88
C HIS A 313 -20.09 -1.29 -12.66
N ILE A 314 -18.84 -1.77 -12.65
CA ILE A 314 -17.75 -1.12 -13.39
C ILE A 314 -17.93 -1.26 -14.90
N LEU A 315 -18.37 -2.43 -15.39
CA LEU A 315 -18.70 -2.62 -16.82
C LEU A 315 -19.77 -1.62 -17.27
N ASN A 316 -20.86 -1.50 -16.50
CA ASN A 316 -21.93 -0.56 -16.82
C ASN A 316 -21.43 0.89 -16.82
N VAL A 317 -20.58 1.28 -15.87
CA VAL A 317 -19.97 2.62 -15.85
C VAL A 317 -19.12 2.86 -17.11
N CYS A 318 -18.29 1.89 -17.52
CA CYS A 318 -17.50 1.99 -18.75
C CYS A 318 -18.38 2.12 -19.99
N HIS A 319 -19.45 1.33 -20.08
CA HIS A 319 -20.37 1.31 -21.21
C HIS A 319 -21.25 2.57 -21.28
N GLU A 320 -21.90 2.96 -20.18
CA GLU A 320 -22.82 4.10 -20.11
C GLU A 320 -22.13 5.44 -20.41
N HIS A 321 -20.87 5.60 -20.02
CA HIS A 321 -20.11 6.84 -20.23
C HIS A 321 -19.28 6.83 -21.51
N ARG A 322 -19.25 5.71 -22.26
CA ARG A 322 -18.44 5.57 -23.47
C ARG A 322 -18.66 6.67 -24.49
N HIS A 323 -19.92 6.94 -24.83
CA HIS A 323 -20.25 7.97 -25.83
C HIS A 323 -19.75 9.36 -25.42
N PHE A 324 -19.89 9.73 -24.16
CA PHE A 324 -19.40 11.01 -23.64
C PHE A 324 -17.87 11.11 -23.69
N LEU A 325 -17.18 10.03 -23.33
CA LEU A 325 -15.72 9.97 -23.33
C LEU A 325 -15.15 10.02 -24.76
N GLU A 326 -15.67 9.21 -25.68
CA GLU A 326 -15.22 9.14 -27.07
C GLU A 326 -15.54 10.40 -27.89
N THR A 327 -16.50 11.22 -27.46
CA THR A 327 -16.89 12.45 -28.18
C THR A 327 -16.35 13.71 -27.51
N ALA A 328 -16.91 14.10 -26.37
CA ALA A 328 -16.59 15.36 -25.71
C ALA A 328 -15.17 15.35 -25.14
N VAL A 329 -14.84 14.34 -24.32
CA VAL A 329 -13.53 14.27 -23.66
C VAL A 329 -12.40 14.01 -24.66
N GLN A 330 -12.60 13.11 -25.62
CA GLN A 330 -11.62 12.85 -26.67
C GLN A 330 -11.29 14.10 -27.48
N SER A 331 -12.29 14.93 -27.81
CA SER A 331 -12.05 16.18 -28.54
C SER A 331 -11.13 17.15 -27.78
N LEU A 332 -11.26 17.21 -26.45
CA LEU A 332 -10.41 18.03 -25.59
C LEU A 332 -8.98 17.47 -25.55
N LEU A 333 -8.82 16.15 -25.41
CA LEU A 333 -7.50 15.50 -25.44
C LEU A 333 -6.78 15.72 -26.78
N LEU A 334 -7.49 15.61 -27.91
CA LEU A 334 -6.93 15.84 -29.26
C LEU A 334 -6.39 17.27 -29.43
N SER A 335 -6.97 18.25 -28.75
CA SER A 335 -6.51 19.65 -28.76
C SER A 335 -5.31 19.93 -27.85
N SER A 336 -4.88 18.93 -27.07
CA SER A 336 -3.83 19.05 -26.05
C SER A 336 -2.55 18.28 -26.42
N LYS A 337 -1.56 18.30 -25.52
CA LYS A 337 -0.33 17.48 -25.63
C LYS A 337 -0.62 15.97 -25.61
N TYR A 338 -1.76 15.55 -25.06
CA TYR A 338 -2.15 14.15 -24.81
C TYR A 338 -3.01 13.54 -25.94
N ARG A 339 -2.86 14.02 -27.17
CA ARG A 339 -3.66 13.59 -28.34
C ARG A 339 -3.54 12.10 -28.72
N ASP A 340 -2.48 11.44 -28.25
CA ASP A 340 -2.20 10.01 -28.44
C ASP A 340 -2.96 9.11 -27.44
N ILE A 341 -3.65 9.73 -26.48
CA ILE A 341 -4.41 9.03 -25.45
C ILE A 341 -5.88 8.89 -25.86
N ASP A 342 -6.42 7.69 -25.69
CA ASP A 342 -7.83 7.37 -25.82
C ASP A 342 -8.53 7.60 -24.47
N ALA A 343 -9.47 8.54 -24.45
CA ALA A 343 -10.18 8.97 -23.25
C ALA A 343 -10.96 7.84 -22.58
N TRP A 344 -11.59 6.96 -23.38
CA TRP A 344 -12.38 5.85 -22.84
C TRP A 344 -11.46 4.79 -22.24
N ARG A 345 -10.39 4.43 -22.94
CA ARG A 345 -9.41 3.46 -22.44
C ARG A 345 -8.69 3.95 -21.19
N GLU A 346 -8.29 5.22 -21.15
CA GLU A 346 -7.66 5.79 -19.95
C GLU A 346 -8.63 5.78 -18.76
N PHE A 347 -9.87 6.23 -18.98
CA PHE A 347 -10.91 6.19 -17.95
C PHE A 347 -11.18 4.77 -17.43
N THR A 348 -11.28 3.77 -18.32
CA THR A 348 -11.46 2.37 -17.93
C THR A 348 -10.24 1.82 -17.16
N SER A 349 -9.03 2.15 -17.60
CA SER A 349 -7.78 1.77 -16.92
C SER A 349 -7.74 2.28 -15.47
N ASP A 350 -8.11 3.54 -15.27
CA ASP A 350 -8.12 4.20 -13.97
C ASP A 350 -9.23 3.70 -13.02
N LEU A 351 -10.22 2.95 -13.53
CA LEU A 351 -11.22 2.26 -12.71
C LEU A 351 -10.71 0.93 -12.13
N PHE A 352 -9.75 0.27 -12.77
CA PHE A 352 -9.23 -1.02 -12.30
C PHE A 352 -8.68 -1.02 -10.88
N PRO A 353 -7.96 0.03 -10.39
CA PRO A 353 -7.52 0.10 -9.01
C PRO A 353 -8.62 -0.08 -7.96
N LEU A 354 -9.89 0.23 -8.28
CA LEU A 354 -11.03 0.00 -7.39
C LEU A 354 -11.29 -1.49 -7.22
N VAL A 355 -11.40 -2.21 -8.33
CA VAL A 355 -11.66 -3.66 -8.38
C VAL A 355 -10.47 -4.44 -7.84
N ILE A 356 -9.25 -4.07 -8.23
CA ILE A 356 -8.01 -4.70 -7.77
C ILE A 356 -7.88 -4.61 -6.24
N ARG A 357 -8.14 -3.44 -5.66
CA ARG A 357 -8.09 -3.24 -4.20
C ARG A 357 -9.14 -4.07 -3.49
N ARG A 358 -10.35 -4.16 -4.08
CA ARG A 358 -11.43 -4.98 -3.56
C ARG A 358 -11.05 -6.47 -3.55
N LEU A 359 -10.53 -7.00 -4.66
CA LEU A 359 -10.05 -8.37 -4.79
C LEU A 359 -8.94 -8.69 -3.79
N LYS A 360 -7.94 -7.82 -3.67
CA LYS A 360 -6.83 -8.00 -2.72
C LYS A 360 -7.31 -8.14 -1.27
N ARG A 361 -8.43 -7.50 -0.94
CA ARG A 361 -9.05 -7.58 0.39
C ARG A 361 -9.96 -8.80 0.55
N SER A 362 -10.71 -9.19 -0.48
CA SER A 362 -11.69 -10.28 -0.38
C SER A 362 -11.07 -11.67 -0.53
N ILE A 363 -10.09 -11.86 -1.42
CA ILE A 363 -9.55 -13.18 -1.74
C ILE A 363 -8.97 -13.91 -0.52
N PRO A 364 -8.20 -13.29 0.39
CA PRO A 364 -7.71 -13.97 1.60
C PRO A 364 -8.83 -14.60 2.44
N VAL A 365 -10.02 -14.00 2.47
CA VAL A 365 -11.20 -14.50 3.20
C VAL A 365 -11.88 -15.65 2.44
N LEU A 366 -11.73 -15.70 1.11
CA LEU A 366 -12.33 -16.72 0.25
C LEU A 366 -11.47 -17.98 0.10
N LEU A 367 -10.17 -17.93 0.40
CA LEU A 367 -9.26 -19.08 0.36
C LEU A 367 -9.78 -20.36 1.07
N PRO A 368 -10.40 -20.30 2.27
CA PRO A 368 -10.96 -21.49 2.91
C PRO A 368 -12.28 -21.98 2.30
N HIS A 369 -12.86 -21.26 1.32
CA HIS A 369 -14.15 -21.57 0.69
C HIS A 369 -13.99 -21.75 -0.83
N PRO A 370 -13.54 -22.94 -1.30
CA PRO A 370 -13.21 -23.17 -2.71
C PRO A 370 -14.33 -22.80 -3.71
N PRO A 371 -15.62 -23.10 -3.48
CA PRO A 371 -16.68 -22.75 -4.43
C PRO A 371 -16.83 -21.23 -4.63
N LEU A 372 -16.70 -20.44 -3.56
CA LEU A 372 -16.79 -18.98 -3.63
C LEU A 372 -15.55 -18.37 -4.28
N LEU A 373 -14.38 -18.95 -4.02
CA LEU A 373 -13.13 -18.57 -4.68
C LEU A 373 -13.23 -18.81 -6.19
N ALA A 374 -13.64 -20.01 -6.60
CA ALA A 374 -13.83 -20.38 -8.01
C ALA A 374 -14.82 -19.46 -8.72
N HIS A 375 -15.98 -19.20 -8.09
CA HIS A 375 -16.97 -18.24 -8.61
C HIS A 375 -16.35 -16.84 -8.80
N THR A 376 -15.58 -16.35 -7.83
CA THR A 376 -14.92 -15.04 -7.92
C THR A 376 -13.91 -14.97 -9.06
N ILE A 377 -13.11 -16.02 -9.26
CA ILE A 377 -12.14 -16.11 -10.36
C ILE A 377 -12.86 -16.11 -11.71
N TYR A 378 -13.93 -16.90 -11.84
CA TYR A 378 -14.73 -16.93 -13.07
C TYR A 378 -15.35 -15.57 -13.39
N GLN A 379 -15.92 -14.90 -12.38
CA GLN A 379 -16.46 -13.54 -12.58
C GLN A 379 -15.36 -12.53 -12.96
N ALA A 380 -14.14 -12.68 -12.45
CA ALA A 380 -13.00 -11.85 -12.86
C ALA A 380 -12.57 -12.11 -14.32
N LEU A 381 -12.52 -13.37 -14.73
CA LEU A 381 -12.22 -13.74 -16.12
C LEU A 381 -13.30 -13.25 -17.10
N ALA A 382 -14.57 -13.40 -16.72
CA ALA A 382 -15.70 -12.90 -17.52
C ALA A 382 -15.68 -11.36 -17.65
N PHE A 383 -15.32 -10.65 -16.57
CA PHE A 383 -15.11 -9.21 -16.61
C PHE A 383 -13.99 -8.81 -17.59
N ASP A 384 -12.84 -9.49 -17.52
CA ASP A 384 -11.71 -9.23 -18.40
C ASP A 384 -12.06 -9.50 -19.87
N ALA A 385 -12.79 -10.60 -20.16
CA ALA A 385 -13.26 -10.93 -21.50
C ALA A 385 -14.25 -9.89 -22.04
N SER A 386 -15.22 -9.46 -21.22
CA SER A 386 -16.21 -8.44 -21.60
C SER A 386 -15.54 -7.13 -21.99
N LEU A 387 -14.52 -6.69 -21.26
CA LEU A 387 -13.78 -5.47 -21.60
C LEU A 387 -12.96 -5.61 -22.88
N LYS A 388 -12.35 -6.78 -23.12
CA LYS A 388 -11.64 -7.06 -24.38
C LYS A 388 -12.60 -7.06 -25.56
N GLU A 389 -13.80 -7.63 -25.41
CA GLU A 389 -14.86 -7.62 -26.42
C GLU A 389 -15.37 -6.19 -26.71
N GLU A 390 -15.46 -5.34 -25.69
CA GLU A 390 -15.77 -3.91 -25.88
C GLU A 390 -14.63 -3.12 -26.57
N GLY A 391 -13.47 -3.74 -26.79
CA GLY A 391 -12.32 -3.15 -27.49
C GLY A 391 -11.30 -2.47 -26.58
N PHE A 392 -11.29 -2.80 -25.28
CA PHE A 392 -10.30 -2.29 -24.34
C PHE A 392 -8.90 -2.87 -24.61
N SER A 393 -7.89 -2.01 -24.61
CA SER A 393 -6.48 -2.39 -24.62
C SER A 393 -5.64 -1.32 -23.93
N LEU A 394 -4.43 -1.66 -23.47
CA LEU A 394 -3.50 -0.68 -22.91
C LEU A 394 -2.91 0.28 -23.96
N ALA A 395 -3.09 -0.01 -25.25
CA ALA A 395 -2.64 0.89 -26.31
C ALA A 395 -3.45 2.20 -26.27
N GLY A 396 -2.74 3.33 -26.17
CA GLY A 396 -3.36 4.65 -26.05
C GLY A 396 -3.74 5.03 -24.62
N THR A 397 -3.19 4.38 -23.58
CA THR A 397 -3.26 4.84 -22.19
C THR A 397 -1.89 5.31 -21.70
N ILE A 398 -1.83 6.09 -20.62
CA ILE A 398 -0.54 6.52 -20.05
C ILE A 398 0.24 5.29 -19.54
N ALA A 399 -0.46 4.32 -18.93
CA ALA A 399 0.13 3.06 -18.50
C ALA A 399 0.75 2.27 -19.69
N GLY A 400 0.13 2.31 -20.86
CA GLY A 400 0.66 1.73 -22.09
C GLY A 400 1.87 2.48 -22.65
N ARG A 401 1.93 3.82 -22.50
CA ARG A 401 3.09 4.63 -22.92
C ARG A 401 4.35 4.25 -22.14
N ALA A 402 4.23 3.94 -20.86
CA ALA A 402 5.34 3.51 -20.02
C ALA A 402 5.82 2.06 -20.29
N ARG A 403 4.96 1.23 -20.92
CA ARG A 403 5.21 -0.19 -21.16
C ARG A 403 5.06 -0.51 -22.65
N GLU A 404 6.14 -0.28 -23.42
CA GLU A 404 6.18 -0.63 -24.84
C GLU A 404 5.73 -2.09 -25.06
N ASN A 405 4.68 -2.28 -25.86
CA ASN A 405 4.11 -3.57 -26.26
C ASN A 405 3.55 -4.47 -25.13
N ALA A 406 3.21 -3.93 -23.96
CA ALA A 406 2.57 -4.74 -22.92
C ALA A 406 1.06 -4.94 -23.19
N GLU A 407 0.65 -6.19 -23.37
CA GLU A 407 -0.76 -6.56 -23.41
C GLU A 407 -1.40 -6.46 -22.02
N TRP A 408 -2.71 -6.21 -21.99
CA TRP A 408 -3.45 -6.22 -20.73
C TRP A 408 -3.73 -7.65 -20.28
N GLU A 409 -3.09 -8.03 -19.17
CA GLU A 409 -3.23 -9.35 -18.55
C GLU A 409 -4.58 -9.57 -17.86
N GLY A 410 -5.36 -8.50 -17.66
CA GLY A 410 -6.65 -8.55 -16.97
C GLY A 410 -6.55 -8.28 -15.46
N VAL A 411 -7.70 -8.03 -14.83
CA VAL A 411 -7.82 -7.92 -13.37
C VAL A 411 -7.72 -9.29 -12.70
N SER A 412 -8.09 -10.37 -13.41
CA SER A 412 -7.93 -11.75 -12.93
C SER A 412 -6.48 -12.10 -12.59
N GLU A 413 -5.49 -11.47 -13.22
CA GLU A 413 -4.06 -11.69 -12.94
C GLU A 413 -3.67 -11.33 -11.50
N VAL A 414 -4.41 -10.43 -10.84
CA VAL A 414 -4.19 -10.14 -9.41
C VAL A 414 -4.33 -11.39 -8.56
N ILE A 415 -5.21 -12.30 -8.98
CA ILE A 415 -5.46 -13.57 -8.32
C ILE A 415 -4.53 -14.64 -8.87
N LEU A 416 -4.53 -14.81 -10.19
CA LEU A 416 -3.85 -15.91 -10.89
C LEU A 416 -2.33 -15.79 -10.83
N GLY A 417 -1.78 -14.57 -10.83
CA GLY A 417 -0.35 -14.30 -10.72
C GLY A 417 0.23 -14.60 -9.33
N ARG A 418 -0.62 -14.72 -8.29
CA ARG A 418 -0.18 -15.14 -6.95
C ARG A 418 -0.21 -16.65 -6.83
N LYS A 419 0.98 -17.25 -6.85
CA LYS A 419 1.18 -18.71 -6.77
C LYS A 419 0.34 -19.36 -5.66
N GLU A 420 0.34 -18.81 -4.45
CA GLU A 420 -0.40 -19.36 -3.31
C GLU A 420 -1.92 -19.40 -3.54
N TRP A 421 -2.49 -18.35 -4.14
CA TRP A 421 -3.94 -18.25 -4.36
C TRP A 421 -4.37 -19.15 -5.51
N PHE A 422 -3.56 -19.19 -6.57
CA PHE A 422 -3.78 -20.08 -7.71
C PHE A 422 -3.68 -21.56 -7.31
N GLU A 423 -2.70 -21.94 -6.50
CA GLU A 423 -2.56 -23.32 -6.00
C GLU A 423 -3.76 -23.73 -5.14
N ARG A 424 -4.23 -22.84 -4.27
CA ARG A 424 -5.41 -23.11 -3.44
C ARG A 424 -6.69 -23.29 -4.25
N TRP A 425 -6.85 -22.49 -5.32
CA TRP A 425 -7.95 -22.67 -6.26
C TRP A 425 -7.85 -24.01 -6.98
N MET A 426 -6.68 -24.34 -7.55
CA MET A 426 -6.46 -25.61 -8.27
C MET A 426 -6.71 -26.84 -7.39
N GLU A 427 -6.26 -26.82 -6.14
CA GLU A 427 -6.55 -27.89 -5.17
C GLU A 427 -8.04 -28.05 -4.93
N GLY A 428 -8.77 -26.94 -4.81
CA GLY A 428 -10.22 -26.91 -4.68
C GLY A 428 -10.93 -27.50 -5.89
N GLU A 429 -10.51 -27.10 -7.10
CA GLU A 429 -11.03 -27.63 -8.36
C GLU A 429 -10.75 -29.12 -8.52
N LYS A 430 -9.54 -29.56 -8.20
CA LYS A 430 -9.17 -30.98 -8.22
C LYS A 430 -10.06 -31.80 -7.27
N ALA A 431 -10.24 -31.32 -6.04
CA ALA A 431 -11.07 -32.00 -5.05
C ALA A 431 -12.53 -32.07 -5.51
N PHE A 432 -13.08 -30.97 -6.01
CA PHE A 432 -14.44 -30.90 -6.54
C PHE A 432 -14.64 -31.84 -7.74
N ALA A 433 -13.73 -31.83 -8.71
CA ALA A 433 -13.83 -32.69 -9.89
C ALA A 433 -13.71 -34.19 -9.50
N LEU A 434 -12.83 -34.52 -8.55
CA LEU A 434 -12.73 -35.88 -8.03
C LEU A 434 -14.00 -36.30 -7.27
N GLU A 435 -14.62 -35.43 -6.49
CA GLU A 435 -15.87 -35.73 -5.80
C GLU A 435 -17.00 -36.05 -6.80
N GLN A 436 -17.16 -35.21 -7.82
CA GLN A 436 -18.11 -35.44 -8.92
C GLN A 436 -17.81 -36.76 -9.65
N TYR A 437 -16.55 -37.06 -9.91
CA TYR A 437 -16.14 -38.34 -10.50
C TYR A 437 -16.55 -39.54 -9.63
N HIS A 438 -16.33 -39.46 -8.31
CA HIS A 438 -16.72 -40.53 -7.38
C HIS A 438 -18.24 -40.71 -7.34
N GLU A 439 -19.01 -39.63 -7.42
CA GLU A 439 -20.47 -39.68 -7.52
C GLU A 439 -20.91 -40.41 -8.81
N ILE A 440 -20.31 -40.05 -9.96
CA ILE A 440 -20.59 -40.66 -11.27
C ILE A 440 -20.34 -42.18 -11.25
N ILE A 441 -19.20 -42.64 -10.72
CA ILE A 441 -18.87 -44.08 -10.71
C ILE A 441 -19.66 -44.88 -9.66
N SER A 442 -20.16 -44.20 -8.62
CA SER A 442 -20.93 -44.81 -7.53
C SER A 442 -22.43 -44.84 -7.80
N ALA A 443 -22.90 -44.13 -8.83
CA ALA A 443 -24.30 -44.13 -9.23
C ALA A 443 -24.78 -45.55 -9.56
N PRO A 444 -26.01 -45.94 -9.14
CA PRO A 444 -26.51 -47.31 -9.31
C PRO A 444 -26.67 -47.71 -10.79
N ASP A 445 -26.82 -46.74 -11.68
CA ASP A 445 -26.97 -46.89 -13.12
C ASP A 445 -25.68 -46.59 -13.90
N ALA A 446 -24.58 -46.26 -13.22
CA ALA A 446 -23.30 -45.83 -13.82
C ALA A 446 -22.81 -46.75 -14.95
N TRP A 447 -22.98 -48.06 -14.79
CA TRP A 447 -22.49 -49.07 -15.72
C TRP A 447 -23.60 -49.69 -16.58
N LEU A 448 -24.76 -49.04 -16.66
CA LEU A 448 -25.79 -49.40 -17.64
C LEU A 448 -25.45 -48.78 -18.98
N ILE A 449 -25.63 -49.56 -20.06
CA ILE A 449 -25.56 -49.07 -21.42
C ILE A 449 -26.86 -48.32 -21.67
N ALA A 450 -26.78 -47.06 -22.10
CA ALA A 450 -27.97 -46.25 -22.29
C ALA A 450 -28.91 -46.90 -23.33
N ASP A 451 -30.18 -47.12 -22.93
CA ASP A 451 -31.24 -47.46 -23.87
C ASP A 451 -31.57 -46.17 -24.63
N GLY A 452 -31.15 -46.09 -25.89
CA GLY A 452 -31.29 -44.88 -26.70
C GLY A 452 -32.74 -44.47 -26.87
N GLU A 453 -33.16 -43.39 -26.22
CA GLU A 453 -34.08 -42.46 -26.86
C GLU A 453 -33.26 -41.56 -27.81
N PRO A 454 -33.68 -41.41 -29.07
CA PRO A 454 -33.04 -40.48 -29.99
C PRO A 454 -33.47 -39.06 -29.62
N HIS A 455 -32.79 -38.44 -28.66
CA HIS A 455 -33.07 -37.05 -28.25
C HIS A 455 -32.00 -36.04 -28.65
N ASP A 456 -31.18 -36.36 -29.65
CA ASP A 456 -30.41 -35.37 -30.41
C ASP A 456 -30.99 -35.26 -31.83
N ALA A 457 -32.23 -34.79 -31.92
CA ALA A 457 -32.84 -34.37 -33.19
C ALA A 457 -32.44 -32.93 -33.57
N ASP A 458 -31.77 -32.19 -32.67
CA ASP A 458 -31.44 -30.77 -32.84
C ASP A 458 -29.93 -30.48 -32.98
N ALA A 459 -29.07 -31.50 -33.08
CA ALA A 459 -27.67 -31.28 -33.44
C ALA A 459 -27.57 -31.04 -34.97
N PRO A 460 -27.07 -29.88 -35.43
CA PRO A 460 -26.94 -29.60 -36.85
C PRO A 460 -26.00 -30.61 -37.51
N VAL A 461 -26.42 -31.09 -38.68
CA VAL A 461 -25.79 -32.18 -39.48
C VAL A 461 -24.46 -31.74 -40.08
N GLN A 462 -23.47 -31.39 -39.28
CA GLN A 462 -22.14 -31.05 -39.78
C GLN A 462 -21.06 -31.80 -38.99
N THR A 463 -20.36 -32.65 -39.73
CA THR A 463 -18.98 -33.13 -39.50
C THR A 463 -18.70 -34.14 -38.38
N SER A 464 -19.50 -35.19 -38.22
CA SER A 464 -18.97 -36.45 -37.67
C SER A 464 -19.14 -37.57 -38.68
N SER A 465 -18.07 -38.33 -38.89
CA SER A 465 -18.04 -39.44 -39.84
C SER A 465 -19.09 -40.48 -39.45
N ALA A 466 -19.56 -41.27 -40.41
CA ALA A 466 -20.57 -42.31 -40.17
C ALA A 466 -20.21 -43.32 -39.05
N ALA A 467 -18.93 -43.39 -38.64
CA ALA A 467 -18.43 -44.26 -37.57
C ALA A 467 -18.78 -43.79 -36.13
N ASP A 468 -19.02 -42.50 -35.90
CA ASP A 468 -19.27 -41.97 -34.54
C ASP A 468 -20.68 -42.23 -34.01
N ARG A 469 -21.59 -42.70 -34.87
CA ARG A 469 -22.98 -43.02 -34.50
C ARG A 469 -23.18 -44.43 -33.93
N GLU A 470 -22.12 -45.23 -33.81
CA GLU A 470 -22.25 -46.70 -33.77
C GLU A 470 -22.16 -47.35 -32.37
N LEU A 471 -21.63 -46.69 -31.34
CA LEU A 471 -21.49 -47.28 -29.99
C LEU A 471 -22.32 -46.53 -28.93
N ARG A 472 -23.20 -47.24 -28.23
CA ARG A 472 -24.02 -46.69 -27.14
C ARG A 472 -23.20 -46.62 -25.85
N PRO A 473 -22.86 -45.43 -25.31
CA PRO A 473 -22.03 -45.36 -24.12
C PRO A 473 -22.72 -45.91 -22.88
N THR A 474 -21.91 -46.23 -21.86
CA THR A 474 -22.42 -46.35 -20.50
C THR A 474 -22.78 -44.96 -19.94
N ASN A 475 -23.72 -44.90 -18.99
CA ASN A 475 -24.07 -43.64 -18.33
C ASN A 475 -22.85 -42.97 -17.68
N SER A 476 -21.95 -43.74 -17.08
CA SER A 476 -20.69 -43.24 -16.49
C SER A 476 -19.74 -42.66 -17.52
N ALA A 477 -19.57 -43.30 -18.69
CA ALA A 477 -18.68 -42.77 -19.74
C ALA A 477 -19.24 -41.47 -20.31
N ARG A 478 -20.55 -41.37 -20.50
CA ARG A 478 -21.23 -40.14 -20.93
C ARG A 478 -21.09 -39.01 -19.91
N GLN A 479 -21.32 -39.30 -18.62
CA GLN A 479 -21.20 -38.31 -17.55
C GLN A 479 -19.74 -37.89 -17.31
N LEU A 480 -18.79 -38.81 -17.44
CA LEU A 480 -17.37 -38.51 -17.36
C LEU A 480 -16.93 -37.56 -18.48
N LYS A 481 -17.37 -37.83 -19.72
CA LYS A 481 -17.14 -36.94 -20.87
C LYS A 481 -17.60 -35.52 -20.54
N ALA A 482 -18.84 -35.37 -20.07
CA ALA A 482 -19.41 -34.08 -19.68
C ALA A 482 -18.65 -33.42 -18.52
N LEU A 483 -18.17 -34.19 -17.53
CA LEU A 483 -17.34 -33.67 -16.45
C LEU A 483 -16.00 -33.14 -16.97
N VAL A 484 -15.35 -33.85 -17.89
CA VAL A 484 -14.07 -33.42 -18.48
C VAL A 484 -14.26 -32.16 -19.34
N GLU A 485 -15.34 -32.07 -20.11
CA GLU A 485 -15.72 -30.86 -20.85
C GLU A 485 -15.97 -29.68 -19.89
N GLN A 486 -16.71 -29.90 -18.81
CA GLN A 486 -16.92 -28.88 -17.77
C GLN A 486 -15.61 -28.41 -17.13
N VAL A 487 -14.66 -29.32 -16.88
CA VAL A 487 -13.32 -28.95 -16.39
C VAL A 487 -12.58 -28.13 -17.43
N THR A 488 -12.66 -28.51 -18.71
CA THR A 488 -12.04 -27.80 -19.83
C THR A 488 -12.56 -26.36 -19.93
N ASP A 489 -13.87 -26.17 -19.84
CA ASP A 489 -14.52 -24.84 -19.85
C ASP A 489 -14.03 -23.93 -18.70
N ARG A 490 -13.58 -24.51 -17.57
CA ARG A 490 -13.12 -23.74 -16.41
C ARG A 490 -11.74 -23.14 -16.61
N TYR A 491 -10.84 -23.81 -17.33
CA TYR A 491 -9.46 -23.36 -17.48
C TYR A 491 -9.13 -22.86 -18.89
N SER A 492 -9.98 -23.12 -19.89
CA SER A 492 -9.82 -22.56 -21.23
C SER A 492 -9.73 -21.02 -21.26
N PRO A 493 -10.46 -20.24 -20.42
CA PRO A 493 -10.40 -18.78 -20.45
C PRO A 493 -9.15 -18.19 -19.80
N LEU A 494 -8.31 -19.01 -19.15
CA LEU A 494 -7.13 -18.52 -18.45
C LEU A 494 -6.14 -17.86 -19.44
N PRO A 495 -5.58 -16.68 -19.14
CA PRO A 495 -4.72 -15.97 -20.09
C PRO A 495 -3.36 -16.66 -20.31
N GLN A 496 -2.81 -17.29 -19.26
CA GLN A 496 -1.47 -17.87 -19.32
C GLN A 496 -1.50 -19.37 -19.64
N PHE A 497 -0.83 -19.78 -20.71
CA PHE A 497 -0.67 -21.21 -21.07
C PHE A 497 -0.06 -22.04 -19.95
N GLY A 498 0.88 -21.48 -19.18
CA GLY A 498 1.46 -22.18 -18.03
C GLY A 498 0.44 -22.56 -16.97
N GLN A 499 -0.61 -21.76 -16.78
CA GLN A 499 -1.73 -22.04 -15.88
C GLN A 499 -2.64 -23.14 -16.47
N ARG A 500 -3.00 -23.02 -17.76
CA ARG A 500 -3.77 -24.03 -18.52
C ARG A 500 -3.13 -25.41 -18.44
N THR A 501 -1.82 -25.50 -18.67
CA THR A 501 -1.06 -26.76 -18.57
C THR A 501 -1.09 -27.33 -17.14
N ARG A 502 -1.09 -26.51 -16.07
CA ARG A 502 -1.22 -27.05 -14.69
C ARG A 502 -2.60 -27.66 -14.47
N PHE A 503 -3.66 -27.02 -14.98
CA PHE A 503 -5.03 -27.53 -14.88
C PHE A 503 -5.19 -28.86 -15.62
N LEU A 504 -4.71 -28.93 -16.86
CA LEU A 504 -4.70 -30.17 -17.63
C LEU A 504 -4.03 -31.31 -16.83
N ILE A 505 -2.79 -31.08 -16.37
CA ILE A 505 -1.97 -32.10 -15.69
C ILE A 505 -2.54 -32.51 -14.33
N HIS A 506 -3.00 -31.56 -13.52
CA HIS A 506 -3.34 -31.84 -12.12
C HIS A 506 -4.83 -32.06 -11.86
N VAL A 507 -5.71 -31.65 -12.78
CA VAL A 507 -7.17 -31.79 -12.64
C VAL A 507 -7.73 -32.73 -13.69
N GLN A 508 -7.51 -32.49 -14.99
CA GLN A 508 -8.17 -33.25 -16.06
C GLN A 508 -7.57 -34.66 -16.27
N LEU A 509 -6.25 -34.78 -16.47
CA LEU A 509 -5.61 -36.08 -16.72
C LEU A 509 -5.85 -37.11 -15.59
N PRO A 510 -5.82 -36.74 -14.29
CA PRO A 510 -6.12 -37.67 -13.21
C PRO A 510 -7.53 -38.26 -13.24
N LEU A 511 -8.53 -37.55 -13.80
CA LEU A 511 -9.88 -38.08 -13.98
C LEU A 511 -9.89 -39.20 -15.03
N LEU A 512 -9.22 -38.95 -16.17
CA LEU A 512 -9.09 -39.91 -17.26
C LEU A 512 -8.27 -41.13 -16.83
N GLU A 513 -7.18 -40.94 -16.09
CA GLU A 513 -6.38 -42.04 -15.53
C GLU A 513 -7.18 -42.85 -14.49
N SER A 514 -7.92 -42.16 -13.61
CA SER A 514 -8.74 -42.83 -12.59
C SER A 514 -9.81 -43.72 -13.23
N TYR A 515 -10.46 -43.25 -14.31
CA TYR A 515 -11.47 -44.03 -15.01
C TYR A 515 -10.87 -45.22 -15.76
N HIS A 516 -9.71 -45.01 -16.41
CA HIS A 516 -8.94 -46.08 -17.03
C HIS A 516 -8.60 -47.18 -16.01
N GLY A 517 -8.06 -46.79 -14.85
CA GLY A 517 -7.74 -47.69 -13.75
C GLY A 517 -8.96 -48.46 -13.23
N ARG A 518 -10.14 -47.84 -13.19
CA ARG A 518 -11.39 -48.52 -12.82
C ARG A 518 -11.81 -49.57 -13.83
N ILE A 519 -11.73 -49.27 -15.13
CA ILE A 519 -12.05 -50.25 -16.18
C ILE A 519 -11.03 -51.39 -16.14
N SER A 520 -9.73 -51.09 -16.06
CA SER A 520 -8.68 -52.12 -15.94
C SER A 520 -8.91 -53.03 -14.73
N ALA A 521 -9.13 -52.47 -13.55
CA ALA A 521 -9.41 -53.25 -12.34
C ALA A 521 -10.68 -54.11 -12.49
N SER A 522 -11.67 -53.65 -13.27
CA SER A 522 -12.87 -54.45 -13.56
C SER A 522 -12.58 -55.66 -14.44
N LEU A 523 -11.65 -55.53 -15.41
CA LEU A 523 -11.18 -56.62 -16.25
C LEU A 523 -10.28 -57.59 -15.45
N ASP A 524 -9.37 -57.07 -14.63
CA ASP A 524 -8.52 -57.90 -13.75
C ASP A 524 -9.37 -58.72 -12.75
N ALA A 525 -10.41 -58.09 -12.19
CA ALA A 525 -11.37 -58.79 -11.33
C ALA A 525 -12.15 -59.87 -12.09
N PHE A 526 -12.52 -59.62 -13.35
CA PHE A 526 -13.15 -60.64 -14.18
C PHE A 526 -12.22 -61.83 -14.44
N GLU A 527 -10.96 -61.56 -14.80
CA GLU A 527 -9.95 -62.58 -15.11
C GLU A 527 -9.59 -63.43 -13.89
N SER A 528 -9.42 -62.82 -12.70
CA SER A 528 -9.15 -63.57 -11.46
C SER A 528 -10.32 -64.48 -11.06
N LEU A 529 -11.57 -64.03 -11.26
CA LEU A 529 -12.77 -64.80 -10.92
C LEU A 529 -13.09 -65.88 -11.98
N SER A 530 -12.74 -65.67 -13.25
CA SER A 530 -12.91 -66.67 -14.31
C SER A 530 -11.82 -67.75 -14.28
N SER A 531 -10.56 -67.37 -14.06
CA SER A 531 -9.41 -68.29 -14.04
C SER A 531 -9.35 -69.21 -12.82
N ALA A 532 -9.82 -68.76 -11.65
CA ALA A 532 -9.93 -69.59 -10.45
C ALA A 532 -10.82 -70.84 -10.65
N PHE A 533 -11.68 -70.84 -11.68
CA PHE A 533 -12.58 -71.96 -11.99
C PHE A 533 -12.21 -72.78 -13.22
N VAL A 534 -11.33 -72.31 -14.10
CA VAL A 534 -10.87 -73.11 -15.25
C VAL A 534 -9.79 -74.11 -14.85
N ARG A 535 -9.04 -73.89 -13.76
CA ARG A 535 -7.89 -74.74 -13.38
C ARG A 535 -8.06 -75.58 -12.09
N ALA A 536 -9.18 -75.49 -11.36
CA ALA A 536 -9.38 -76.26 -10.13
C ALA A 536 -10.71 -77.05 -10.08
N CYS A 537 -10.57 -78.37 -10.27
CA CYS A 537 -11.41 -79.47 -9.76
C CYS A 537 -12.73 -79.87 -10.50
N PRO A 538 -12.91 -81.18 -10.80
CA PRO A 538 -14.16 -81.75 -11.32
C PRO A 538 -15.33 -81.74 -10.32
N VAL A 539 -16.40 -81.03 -10.69
CA VAL A 539 -17.86 -81.23 -10.51
C VAL A 539 -18.49 -81.64 -9.15
N HIS A 540 -17.80 -82.10 -8.10
CA HIS A 540 -18.52 -82.73 -6.95
C HIS A 540 -18.54 -82.02 -5.58
N TRP A 541 -17.99 -80.81 -5.42
CA TRP A 541 -17.97 -80.14 -4.11
C TRP A 541 -18.17 -78.61 -4.18
N ARG A 542 -19.37 -78.12 -4.56
CA ARG A 542 -19.71 -76.69 -4.44
C ARG A 542 -20.84 -76.44 -3.44
N GLY A 543 -20.51 -75.69 -2.37
CA GLY A 543 -21.45 -75.20 -1.37
C GLY A 543 -22.32 -74.05 -1.86
N ALA A 544 -23.46 -73.84 -1.21
CA ALA A 544 -24.55 -72.97 -1.68
C ALA A 544 -24.24 -71.45 -1.75
N GLY A 545 -23.17 -70.95 -1.12
CA GLY A 545 -22.80 -69.53 -1.13
C GLY A 545 -21.96 -69.06 -2.33
N GLU A 546 -21.54 -69.97 -3.21
CA GLU A 546 -20.57 -69.72 -4.30
C GLU A 546 -21.23 -69.62 -5.69
N ARG A 547 -22.56 -69.74 -5.75
CA ARG A 547 -23.36 -69.71 -6.99
C ARG A 547 -23.62 -68.30 -7.53
N ASP A 548 -23.66 -67.28 -6.67
CA ASP A 548 -23.93 -65.89 -7.13
C ASP A 548 -22.70 -65.25 -7.80
N LYS A 549 -21.48 -65.57 -7.34
CA LYS A 549 -20.25 -65.05 -7.93
C LYS A 549 -19.92 -65.66 -9.29
N THR A 550 -20.39 -66.88 -9.54
CA THR A 550 -20.19 -67.61 -10.80
C THR A 550 -21.18 -67.19 -11.87
N ARG A 551 -22.40 -66.77 -11.50
CA ARG A 551 -23.36 -66.12 -12.41
C ARG A 551 -22.83 -64.81 -12.98
N LEU A 552 -22.11 -64.02 -12.18
CA LEU A 552 -21.56 -62.73 -12.60
C LEU A 552 -20.40 -62.81 -13.60
N THR A 553 -19.80 -64.00 -13.79
CA THR A 553 -18.64 -64.23 -14.67
C THR A 553 -18.86 -65.34 -15.69
N SER A 554 -20.08 -65.89 -15.78
CA SER A 554 -20.44 -66.91 -16.78
C SER A 554 -21.75 -66.56 -17.48
N GLY A 555 -21.91 -67.04 -18.71
CA GLY A 555 -23.07 -66.79 -19.54
C GLY A 555 -23.16 -65.35 -20.05
N VAL A 556 -24.38 -64.99 -20.44
CA VAL A 556 -24.71 -63.71 -21.08
C VAL A 556 -24.38 -62.51 -20.18
N GLU A 557 -24.53 -62.62 -18.85
CA GLU A 557 -24.22 -61.54 -17.91
C GLU A 557 -22.71 -61.24 -17.81
N GLY A 558 -21.86 -62.28 -17.84
CA GLY A 558 -20.41 -62.12 -17.85
C GLY A 558 -19.92 -61.41 -19.11
N VAL A 559 -20.43 -61.82 -20.28
CA VAL A 559 -20.14 -61.17 -21.57
C VAL A 559 -20.64 -59.73 -21.60
N LEU A 560 -21.84 -59.46 -21.05
CA LEU A 560 -22.37 -58.09 -20.95
C LEU A 560 -21.48 -57.18 -20.09
N ARG A 561 -20.87 -57.69 -19.02
CA ARG A 561 -19.92 -56.93 -18.20
C ARG A 561 -18.65 -56.56 -18.96
N LEU A 562 -18.11 -57.49 -19.74
CA LEU A 562 -16.97 -57.20 -20.62
C LEU A 562 -17.35 -56.21 -21.74
N CYS A 563 -18.56 -56.33 -22.31
CA CYS A 563 -19.07 -55.37 -23.29
C CYS A 563 -19.18 -53.95 -22.70
N LYS A 564 -19.61 -53.82 -21.44
CA LYS A 564 -19.66 -52.52 -20.75
C LYS A 564 -18.28 -51.89 -20.64
N ALA A 565 -17.26 -52.67 -20.24
CA ALA A 565 -15.88 -52.22 -20.17
C ALA A 565 -15.34 -51.78 -21.55
N LEU A 566 -15.56 -52.60 -22.58
CA LEU A 566 -15.18 -52.32 -23.96
C LEU A 566 -15.78 -50.99 -24.46
N VAL A 567 -17.09 -50.84 -24.33
CA VAL A 567 -17.83 -49.68 -24.82
C VAL A 567 -17.43 -48.42 -24.05
N SER A 568 -17.26 -48.50 -22.73
CA SER A 568 -16.78 -47.35 -21.94
C SER A 568 -15.37 -46.92 -22.36
N ALA A 569 -14.48 -47.87 -22.68
CA ALA A 569 -13.12 -47.57 -23.09
C ALA A 569 -13.08 -46.93 -24.49
N LYS A 570 -13.80 -47.50 -25.46
CA LYS A 570 -13.89 -46.95 -26.83
C LYS A 570 -14.55 -45.58 -26.88
N TRP A 571 -15.60 -45.36 -26.08
CA TRP A 571 -16.29 -44.07 -26.03
C TRP A 571 -15.38 -42.94 -25.56
N ILE A 572 -14.62 -43.16 -24.47
CA ILE A 572 -13.70 -42.15 -23.95
C ILE A 572 -12.49 -41.98 -24.88
N ALA A 573 -12.00 -43.04 -25.52
CA ALA A 573 -10.97 -42.93 -26.55
C ALA A 573 -11.41 -42.04 -27.72
N GLY A 574 -12.58 -42.28 -28.29
CA GLY A 574 -13.12 -41.45 -29.37
C GLY A 574 -13.41 -40.01 -28.94
N ALA A 575 -13.83 -39.79 -27.68
CA ALA A 575 -13.97 -38.44 -27.14
C ALA A 575 -12.62 -37.72 -27.05
N MET A 576 -11.55 -38.41 -26.61
CA MET A 576 -10.20 -37.84 -26.54
C MET A 576 -9.58 -37.59 -27.92
N GLU A 577 -9.89 -38.43 -28.92
CA GLU A 577 -9.54 -38.16 -30.32
C GLU A 577 -10.21 -36.87 -30.80
N GLY A 578 -11.51 -36.70 -30.53
CA GLY A 578 -12.24 -35.47 -30.84
C GLY A 578 -11.65 -34.24 -30.13
N TRP A 579 -11.41 -34.31 -28.82
CA TRP A 579 -10.80 -33.21 -28.07
C TRP A 579 -9.37 -32.91 -28.54
N GLY A 580 -8.63 -33.90 -29.03
CA GLY A 580 -7.28 -33.71 -29.56
C GLY A 580 -7.23 -32.80 -30.78
N GLU A 581 -8.32 -32.76 -31.56
CA GLU A 581 -8.47 -31.93 -32.77
C GLU A 581 -9.09 -30.55 -32.49
N ASP A 582 -9.53 -30.28 -31.25
CA ASP A 582 -10.07 -28.98 -30.88
C ASP A 582 -8.96 -27.91 -30.91
N LEU A 583 -9.27 -26.74 -31.48
CA LEU A 583 -8.33 -25.61 -31.62
C LEU A 583 -7.62 -25.28 -30.30
N PHE A 584 -8.35 -25.29 -29.19
CA PHE A 584 -7.81 -25.03 -27.86
C PHE A 584 -6.68 -25.98 -27.48
N PHE A 585 -6.87 -27.29 -27.67
CA PHE A 585 -5.88 -28.30 -27.30
C PHE A 585 -4.71 -28.34 -28.28
N LEU A 586 -4.96 -28.08 -29.57
CA LEU A 586 -3.91 -27.91 -30.57
C LEU A 586 -3.02 -26.70 -30.25
N GLU A 587 -3.60 -25.53 -29.97
CA GLU A 587 -2.85 -24.35 -29.53
C GLU A 587 -2.07 -24.63 -28.24
N LEU A 588 -2.71 -25.25 -27.24
CA LEU A 588 -2.04 -25.59 -25.99
C LEU A 588 -0.87 -26.57 -26.22
N TRP A 589 -1.03 -27.56 -27.09
CA TRP A 589 0.01 -28.52 -27.41
C TRP A 589 1.17 -27.89 -28.19
N THR A 590 0.88 -27.02 -29.16
CA THR A 590 1.92 -26.24 -29.83
C THR A 590 2.72 -25.42 -28.83
N GLU A 591 2.06 -24.71 -27.90
CA GLU A 591 2.75 -23.86 -26.94
C GLU A 591 3.58 -24.65 -25.92
N ILE A 592 3.11 -25.83 -25.51
CA ILE A 592 3.87 -26.77 -24.67
C ILE A 592 5.16 -27.21 -25.37
N ASN A 593 5.09 -27.52 -26.68
CA ASN A 593 6.25 -27.90 -27.47
C ASN A 593 7.22 -26.73 -27.70
N HIS A 594 6.72 -25.50 -27.88
CA HIS A 594 7.57 -24.31 -28.08
C HIS A 594 8.28 -23.87 -26.79
N ARG A 595 7.59 -23.84 -25.64
CA ARG A 595 8.16 -23.33 -24.37
C ARG A 595 8.89 -24.42 -23.57
N ALA A 596 10.20 -24.28 -23.39
CA ALA A 596 11.03 -25.22 -22.63
C ALA A 596 10.55 -25.49 -21.19
N SER A 597 10.00 -24.48 -20.50
CA SER A 597 9.48 -24.64 -19.14
C SER A 597 8.18 -25.46 -19.08
N LEU A 598 7.36 -25.43 -20.13
CA LEU A 598 6.16 -26.26 -20.24
C LEU A 598 6.53 -27.67 -20.69
N ARG A 599 7.51 -27.79 -21.60
CA ARG A 599 8.07 -29.06 -22.03
C ARG A 599 8.58 -29.92 -20.89
N ALA A 600 9.44 -29.36 -20.04
CA ALA A 600 9.97 -30.07 -18.87
C ALA A 600 8.86 -30.56 -17.90
N ARG A 601 7.71 -29.88 -17.89
CA ARG A 601 6.55 -30.29 -17.08
C ARG A 601 5.73 -31.38 -17.76
N ALA A 602 5.59 -31.33 -19.08
CA ALA A 602 4.94 -32.38 -19.85
C ALA A 602 5.76 -33.68 -19.78
N GLU A 603 7.08 -33.62 -19.96
CA GLU A 603 8.02 -34.76 -19.83
C GLU A 603 7.95 -35.44 -18.45
N SER A 604 7.60 -34.70 -17.40
CA SER A 604 7.46 -35.25 -16.05
C SER A 604 6.21 -36.13 -15.86
N ASN A 605 5.25 -36.08 -16.79
CA ASN A 605 3.99 -36.81 -16.69
C ASN A 605 3.88 -37.90 -17.75
N PRO A 606 3.81 -39.20 -17.39
CA PRO A 606 3.77 -40.30 -18.33
C PRO A 606 2.47 -40.41 -19.14
N LEU A 607 1.44 -39.62 -18.82
CA LEU A 607 0.16 -39.61 -19.55
C LEU A 607 0.18 -38.71 -20.79
N LEU A 608 1.23 -37.89 -20.95
CA LEU A 608 1.39 -37.00 -22.10
C LEU A 608 2.42 -37.59 -23.08
N PRO A 609 2.27 -37.36 -24.39
CA PRO A 609 3.30 -37.73 -25.37
C PRO A 609 4.62 -37.01 -25.08
N ASP A 610 5.74 -37.64 -25.47
CA ASP A 610 7.06 -37.00 -25.36
C ASP A 610 7.12 -35.79 -26.31
N PRO A 611 7.27 -34.55 -25.77
CA PRO A 611 7.26 -33.36 -26.60
C PRO A 611 8.55 -33.25 -27.44
N ARG A 612 8.40 -32.97 -28.74
CA ARG A 612 9.54 -32.89 -29.67
C ARG A 612 10.33 -31.59 -29.47
N ASN A 613 11.65 -31.68 -29.55
CA ASN A 613 12.56 -30.52 -29.59
C ASN A 613 12.73 -29.97 -31.02
N ALA A 614 11.62 -29.61 -31.69
CA ALA A 614 11.66 -28.99 -33.01
C ALA A 614 10.87 -27.65 -32.98
N PRO A 615 11.55 -26.49 -32.94
CA PRO A 615 10.90 -25.20 -32.76
C PRO A 615 10.22 -24.62 -34.03
N GLU A 616 10.36 -25.26 -35.20
CA GLU A 616 9.85 -24.72 -36.48
C GLU A 616 8.82 -25.60 -37.20
N GLU A 617 8.54 -26.81 -36.69
CA GLU A 617 7.52 -27.71 -37.25
C GLU A 617 6.34 -27.85 -36.28
N ALA A 618 5.12 -27.81 -36.82
CA ALA A 618 3.93 -28.15 -36.05
C ALA A 618 4.12 -29.59 -35.52
N PRO A 619 3.86 -29.85 -34.22
CA PRO A 619 4.03 -31.18 -33.67
C PRO A 619 3.09 -32.16 -34.39
N ASP A 620 3.65 -33.25 -34.94
CA ASP A 620 2.87 -34.37 -35.45
C ASP A 620 2.25 -35.12 -34.26
N GLY A 621 0.97 -34.91 -33.97
CA GLY A 621 0.23 -35.64 -32.94
C GLY A 621 -0.60 -34.73 -32.02
N THR A 622 -1.49 -35.35 -31.24
CA THR A 622 -2.40 -34.66 -30.32
C THR A 622 -1.96 -34.84 -28.87
N ILE A 623 -2.36 -33.91 -27.99
CA ILE A 623 -1.98 -33.94 -26.57
C ILE A 623 -2.50 -35.17 -25.81
N PHE A 624 -3.52 -35.85 -26.34
CA PHE A 624 -4.16 -37.03 -25.74
C PHE A 624 -3.72 -38.35 -26.37
N GLU A 625 -2.80 -38.36 -27.34
CA GLU A 625 -2.41 -39.54 -28.13
C GLU A 625 -2.02 -40.76 -27.26
N GLU A 626 -1.21 -40.56 -26.22
CA GLU A 626 -0.80 -41.64 -25.31
C GLU A 626 -1.99 -42.21 -24.51
N LEU A 627 -2.92 -41.35 -24.07
CA LEU A 627 -4.13 -41.80 -23.39
C LEU A 627 -5.08 -42.55 -24.34
N VAL A 628 -5.22 -42.08 -25.59
CA VAL A 628 -5.98 -42.77 -26.64
C VAL A 628 -5.39 -44.16 -26.87
N MET A 629 -4.07 -44.28 -26.96
CA MET A 629 -3.38 -45.58 -27.07
C MET A 629 -3.63 -46.49 -25.86
N GLN A 630 -3.57 -45.96 -24.64
CA GLN A 630 -3.82 -46.74 -23.41
C GLN A 630 -5.25 -47.27 -23.35
N TYR A 631 -6.25 -46.41 -23.62
CA TYR A 631 -7.65 -46.82 -23.70
C TYR A 631 -7.91 -47.77 -24.87
N GLY A 632 -7.21 -47.61 -26.00
CA GLY A 632 -7.24 -48.54 -27.13
C GLY A 632 -6.77 -49.93 -26.75
N LYS A 633 -5.62 -50.06 -26.06
CA LYS A 633 -5.13 -51.34 -25.53
C LYS A 633 -6.13 -51.99 -24.57
N LEU A 634 -6.78 -51.19 -23.73
CA LEU A 634 -7.80 -51.67 -22.80
C LEU A 634 -9.04 -52.20 -23.53
N ALA A 635 -9.45 -51.52 -24.61
CA ALA A 635 -10.53 -51.97 -25.49
C ALA A 635 -10.17 -53.29 -26.18
N THR A 636 -8.97 -53.41 -26.77
CA THR A 636 -8.49 -54.66 -27.40
C THR A 636 -8.45 -55.81 -26.38
N ARG A 637 -7.96 -55.56 -25.17
CA ARG A 637 -7.97 -56.56 -24.09
C ARG A 637 -9.39 -57.02 -23.75
N ALA A 638 -10.34 -56.09 -23.63
CA ALA A 638 -11.74 -56.43 -23.38
C ALA A 638 -12.35 -57.25 -24.53
N GLU A 639 -12.03 -56.92 -25.79
CA GLU A 639 -12.44 -57.70 -26.97
C GLU A 639 -11.90 -59.13 -26.93
N GLU A 640 -10.60 -59.30 -26.67
CA GLU A 640 -9.99 -60.62 -26.55
C GLU A 640 -10.64 -61.45 -25.44
N MET A 641 -10.94 -60.84 -24.29
CA MET A 641 -11.63 -61.51 -23.19
C MET A 641 -13.07 -61.89 -23.54
N ILE A 642 -13.81 -61.05 -24.29
CA ILE A 642 -15.15 -61.37 -24.80
C ILE A 642 -15.06 -62.61 -25.70
N VAL A 643 -14.12 -62.61 -26.64
CA VAL A 643 -13.90 -63.69 -27.59
C VAL A 643 -13.55 -64.98 -26.86
N GLN A 644 -12.57 -64.95 -25.95
CA GLN A 644 -12.16 -66.12 -25.15
C GLN A 644 -13.30 -66.68 -24.30
N GLN A 645 -14.11 -65.82 -23.68
CA GLN A 645 -15.24 -66.27 -22.87
C GLN A 645 -16.31 -66.97 -23.72
N VAL A 646 -16.69 -66.38 -24.86
CA VAL A 646 -17.68 -66.98 -25.77
C VAL A 646 -17.15 -68.30 -26.34
N TYR A 647 -15.89 -68.35 -26.79
CA TYR A 647 -15.29 -69.59 -27.29
C TYR A 647 -15.22 -70.67 -26.20
N GLY A 648 -14.74 -70.33 -24.99
CA GLY A 648 -14.62 -71.28 -23.89
C GLY A 648 -15.98 -71.85 -23.45
N GLU A 649 -17.01 -71.01 -23.38
CA GLU A 649 -18.36 -71.46 -23.04
C GLU A 649 -18.95 -72.35 -24.13
N VAL A 650 -18.84 -71.96 -25.40
CA VAL A 650 -19.35 -72.76 -26.53
C VAL A 650 -18.60 -74.09 -26.65
N GLU A 651 -17.27 -74.10 -26.50
CA GLU A 651 -16.45 -75.32 -26.52
C GLU A 651 -16.85 -76.27 -25.37
N SER A 652 -17.08 -75.73 -24.17
CA SER A 652 -17.51 -76.55 -23.02
C SER A 652 -18.84 -77.25 -23.27
N HIS A 653 -19.78 -76.58 -23.96
CA HIS A 653 -21.08 -77.14 -24.35
C HIS A 653 -21.00 -78.06 -25.58
N LEU A 654 -19.98 -77.90 -26.44
CA LEU A 654 -19.70 -78.78 -27.59
C LEU A 654 -18.99 -80.08 -27.19
N ARG A 655 -18.21 -80.08 -26.10
CA ARG A 655 -17.42 -81.24 -25.65
C ARG A 655 -18.21 -82.54 -25.50
N PRO A 656 -19.44 -82.56 -24.93
CA PRO A 656 -20.26 -83.78 -24.84
C PRO A 656 -20.62 -84.35 -26.20
N HIS A 657 -20.88 -83.48 -27.19
CA HIS A 657 -21.15 -83.90 -28.56
C HIS A 657 -19.90 -84.48 -29.23
N LEU A 658 -18.73 -83.83 -29.06
CA LEU A 658 -17.44 -84.32 -29.59
C LEU A 658 -17.04 -85.68 -28.99
N VAL A 659 -17.29 -85.90 -27.70
CA VAL A 659 -17.05 -87.20 -27.04
C VAL A 659 -18.02 -88.27 -27.54
N SER A 660 -19.28 -87.90 -27.81
CA SER A 660 -20.27 -88.80 -28.41
C SER A 660 -19.93 -89.19 -29.85
N LEU A 661 -19.24 -88.33 -30.60
CA LEU A 661 -18.73 -88.63 -31.95
C LEU A 661 -17.54 -89.59 -31.93
N GLY A 662 -16.72 -89.55 -30.87
CA GLY A 662 -15.56 -90.44 -30.70
C GLY A 662 -15.87 -91.85 -30.17
N SER A 663 -17.12 -92.11 -29.76
CA SER A 663 -17.58 -93.42 -29.27
C SER A 663 -18.60 -93.99 -30.27
N PRO A 664 -18.20 -94.79 -31.26
CA PRO A 664 -19.16 -95.33 -32.22
C PRO A 664 -20.10 -96.32 -31.50
N SER A 665 -21.39 -95.98 -31.44
CA SER A 665 -22.44 -96.96 -31.12
C SER A 665 -22.60 -97.90 -32.33
N PRO A 666 -22.50 -99.24 -32.16
CA PRO A 666 -22.59 -100.18 -33.27
C PRO A 666 -23.99 -100.35 -33.89
N ASP A 667 -25.03 -99.71 -33.35
CA ASP A 667 -26.44 -99.89 -33.78
C ASP A 667 -27.12 -98.57 -34.24
N ALA A 668 -26.50 -97.78 -35.13
CA ALA A 668 -27.13 -96.60 -35.71
C ALA A 668 -27.64 -96.87 -37.15
N GLU A 669 -28.95 -97.04 -37.32
CA GLU A 669 -29.60 -97.05 -38.63
C GLU A 669 -29.44 -95.69 -39.36
N PRO A 670 -29.39 -95.67 -40.71
CA PRO A 670 -29.26 -94.42 -41.46
C PRO A 670 -30.58 -93.63 -41.40
N ALA A 671 -30.71 -92.73 -40.42
CA ALA A 671 -31.84 -91.80 -40.35
C ALA A 671 -31.75 -90.78 -41.50
N SER A 672 -32.78 -90.77 -42.36
CA SER A 672 -32.91 -89.94 -43.55
C SER A 672 -33.52 -88.56 -43.30
N ASP A 673 -33.29 -87.97 -42.12
CA ASP A 673 -33.70 -86.60 -41.80
C ASP A 673 -32.50 -85.79 -41.29
N ILE A 674 -32.40 -84.54 -41.75
CA ILE A 674 -31.43 -83.55 -41.26
C ILE A 674 -31.85 -83.09 -39.85
N ALA A 675 -31.89 -84.02 -38.90
CA ALA A 675 -32.20 -83.73 -37.51
C ALA A 675 -30.91 -83.36 -36.79
N LEU A 676 -30.86 -82.14 -36.24
CA LEU A 676 -29.74 -81.67 -35.43
C LEU A 676 -29.56 -82.61 -34.22
N PRO A 677 -28.34 -83.11 -33.96
CA PRO A 677 -28.08 -83.94 -32.79
C PRO A 677 -28.50 -83.22 -31.50
N PRO A 678 -29.22 -83.87 -30.57
CA PRO A 678 -29.71 -83.22 -29.35
C PRO A 678 -28.57 -82.69 -28.46
N ALA A 679 -27.37 -83.28 -28.57
CA ALA A 679 -26.15 -82.83 -27.90
C ALA A 679 -25.56 -81.52 -28.47
N LEU A 680 -25.94 -81.11 -29.69
CA LEU A 680 -25.48 -79.89 -30.35
C LEU A 680 -26.39 -78.68 -30.04
N LEU A 681 -27.66 -78.92 -29.68
CA LEU A 681 -28.66 -77.87 -29.46
C LEU A 681 -28.29 -76.92 -28.31
N SER A 682 -27.67 -77.43 -27.25
CA SER A 682 -27.22 -76.61 -26.10
C SER A 682 -26.14 -75.62 -26.51
N ALA A 683 -25.12 -76.06 -27.26
CA ALA A 683 -24.05 -75.20 -27.75
C ALA A 683 -24.55 -74.13 -28.74
N LEU A 684 -25.46 -74.51 -29.65
CA LEU A 684 -26.07 -73.57 -30.61
C LEU A 684 -26.95 -72.53 -29.91
N ALA A 685 -27.71 -72.92 -28.88
CA ALA A 685 -28.53 -72.00 -28.10
C ALA A 685 -27.65 -70.98 -27.36
N THR A 686 -26.57 -71.44 -26.71
CA THR A 686 -25.60 -70.56 -26.03
C THR A 686 -24.95 -69.58 -27.00
N LEU A 687 -24.41 -70.06 -28.13
CA LEU A 687 -23.83 -69.21 -29.17
C LEU A 687 -24.82 -68.17 -29.70
N SER A 688 -26.05 -68.60 -30.01
CA SER A 688 -27.12 -67.70 -30.48
C SER A 688 -27.45 -66.62 -29.44
N SER A 689 -27.50 -66.97 -28.15
CA SER A 689 -27.74 -66.01 -27.06
C SER A 689 -26.62 -64.96 -26.96
N HIS A 690 -25.35 -65.36 -27.08
CA HIS A 690 -24.22 -64.43 -27.03
C HIS A 690 -24.18 -63.52 -28.25
N ILE A 691 -24.40 -64.06 -29.45
CA ILE A 691 -24.45 -63.26 -30.69
C ILE A 691 -25.61 -62.26 -30.63
N THR A 692 -26.78 -62.68 -30.13
CA THR A 692 -27.93 -61.77 -29.97
C THR A 692 -27.64 -60.66 -28.98
N LEU A 693 -26.97 -60.96 -27.86
CA LEU A 693 -26.51 -59.95 -26.91
C LEU A 693 -25.53 -58.99 -27.57
N LEU A 694 -24.45 -59.49 -28.18
CA LEU A 694 -23.41 -58.68 -28.82
C LEU A 694 -24.00 -57.78 -29.90
N ARG A 695 -24.93 -58.28 -30.71
CA ARG A 695 -25.63 -57.48 -31.71
C ARG A 695 -26.47 -56.36 -31.08
N ARG A 696 -27.12 -56.62 -29.94
CA ARG A 696 -27.91 -55.61 -29.22
C ARG A 696 -27.02 -54.55 -28.58
N THR A 697 -25.85 -54.91 -28.05
CA THR A 697 -24.99 -54.00 -27.29
C THR A 697 -24.01 -53.23 -28.16
N LEU A 698 -23.45 -53.86 -29.20
CA LEU A 698 -22.38 -53.30 -30.04
C LEU A 698 -22.85 -52.79 -31.41
N LEU A 699 -24.18 -52.70 -31.65
CA LEU A 699 -24.83 -52.23 -32.89
C LEU A 699 -23.89 -52.21 -34.11
N ILE A 700 -23.65 -53.41 -34.63
CA ILE A 700 -22.65 -53.66 -35.66
C ILE A 700 -22.98 -52.90 -36.95
N SER A 701 -22.08 -52.01 -37.39
CA SER A 701 -21.65 -52.03 -38.79
C SER A 701 -20.53 -53.07 -38.90
N VAL A 702 -20.70 -54.03 -39.80
CA VAL A 702 -19.70 -55.06 -40.06
C VAL A 702 -18.59 -54.38 -40.86
N SER A 703 -17.48 -54.06 -40.20
CA SER A 703 -16.16 -54.04 -40.84
C SER A 703 -15.16 -54.85 -40.01
N LEU A 704 -15.60 -56.01 -39.51
CA LEU A 704 -14.70 -57.09 -39.09
C LEU A 704 -14.27 -57.88 -40.34
N PHE A 705 -13.52 -57.24 -41.23
CA PHE A 705 -12.60 -57.86 -42.21
C PHE A 705 -11.81 -56.74 -42.91
N SER A 706 -10.65 -56.39 -42.33
CA SER A 706 -9.44 -56.03 -43.07
C SER A 706 -8.24 -56.52 -42.29
#